data_AF-A0A1H4YBB0-F1
#
_entry.id   AF-A0A1H4YBB0-F1
#
_cell.length_a   1.000
_cell.length_b   1.000
_cell.length_c   1.000
_cell.angle_alpha   90.00
_cell.angle_beta   90.00
_cell.angle_gamma   90.00
#
_symmetry.space_group_name_H-M   'P 1'
#
loop_
_entity.id
_entity.type
_entity.pdbx_description
1 polymer ?
#
loop_
_entity_poly.entity_id
_entity_poly.type
_entity_poly.pdbx_seq_one_letter_code
_entity_poly.pdbx_strand_id
1 'polypeptide(L)'
;MDRELYGREAALDEGGLVARLAGLTRQGAARVAYEHGDDPPVTVFTGGRGMGKTALLKEVRNRYKGYTPLALLDCAHIEPPADHGPGWTPVTGALAELAVQLSPKVLGARPVRFPRLSLGLVAVASLAWSQEDDERARRDLQRLGPLLATVDATRGAAANWVGKVLAKLAATFAEASAPLAGLLAEATVETVLEEVFGRLQRSSESWYGTYRNAGGRAKAGLQQLTIDFEQGGRRRGEAEAFLVGALTEDLRHAYTGLQRGARIGRPLLLLDNAHEPLGRQLVEPILRARAAEGRRDRVVVLATSRVREHEGLRQATRTRLPETAHRAPCPRGTSVGSGILAVELTPLSPAQTRSAFDRHEPAGRTPAELARAVHRLTGGRPLGVALLGRAAGEAPARLRADLTPGRLLDLTVELREDAPPVPVAPTLLAELLPVRRPGPYAVLAATHDEESARMLAHARLQAESLDGDVALRVRDQLRAEDWGEGPGHFVADPLLRALLLYRLRFEDDDHPHYASWHAVHETLYRHYGPGPGPYRLHHGLALGRTEEAVTHLRETFPGQDVLGWLGRLRFIAAAPYPRERNRPGPDPRRAVALGQEPPGALPAGLDPDTTELHLSVRRLLHALWLLTDPLALPDDEVADRLAHELRRLSGRHLTGSGSLWDAASNWPRDIRAWREPSLPPGRENGA
;
A
#
# COMPACT_ATOMS: atom_id res chain seq x y z
N MET A 1 -4.52 11.57 19.91
CA MET A 1 -4.25 12.67 18.97
C MET A 1 -4.90 12.33 17.64
N ASP A 2 -5.82 13.17 17.17
CA ASP A 2 -6.46 13.00 15.86
C ASP A 2 -5.42 13.18 14.76
N ARG A 3 -5.16 12.11 14.01
CA ARG A 3 -4.22 12.14 12.88
C ARG A 3 -5.01 12.63 11.68
N GLU A 4 -4.96 13.92 11.36
CA GLU A 4 -5.62 14.41 10.15
C GLU A 4 -4.97 13.76 8.93
N LEU A 5 -5.78 13.05 8.16
CA LEU A 5 -5.36 12.38 6.93
C LEU A 5 -5.67 13.30 5.75
N TYR A 6 -4.64 14.01 5.28
CA TYR A 6 -4.72 14.87 4.10
C TYR A 6 -5.14 14.06 2.87
N GLY A 7 -5.95 14.68 2.01
CA GLY A 7 -6.40 14.06 0.76
C GLY A 7 -7.38 12.91 0.95
N ARG A 8 -7.95 12.77 2.16
CA ARG A 8 -8.95 11.73 2.49
C ARG A 8 -10.30 12.31 2.93
N GLU A 9 -10.47 13.63 2.76
CA GLU A 9 -11.63 14.42 3.18
C GLU A 9 -12.93 13.88 2.56
N ALA A 10 -12.92 13.54 1.27
CA ALA A 10 -14.10 12.99 0.57
C ALA A 10 -14.68 11.71 1.21
N ALA A 11 -13.84 10.90 1.88
CA ALA A 11 -14.32 9.75 2.66
C ALA A 11 -14.66 10.11 4.12
N LEU A 12 -13.94 11.06 4.70
CA LEU A 12 -13.83 11.26 6.14
C LEU A 12 -14.59 12.48 6.70
N ASP A 13 -15.00 13.42 5.84
CA ASP A 13 -15.75 14.61 6.25
C ASP A 13 -17.14 14.27 6.78
N GLU A 14 -17.81 15.24 7.40
CA GLU A 14 -19.12 15.05 8.03
C GLU A 14 -20.20 14.53 7.08
N GLY A 15 -20.13 14.93 5.81
CA GLY A 15 -20.96 14.44 4.72
C GLY A 15 -20.24 13.48 3.78
N GLY A 16 -19.03 13.02 4.11
CA GLY A 16 -18.21 12.16 3.27
C GLY A 16 -18.76 10.73 3.12
N LEU A 17 -18.11 9.93 2.26
CA LEU A 17 -18.58 8.58 1.92
C LEU A 17 -18.83 7.70 3.15
N VAL A 18 -17.91 7.66 4.13
CA VAL A 18 -18.05 6.80 5.31
C VAL A 18 -19.22 7.26 6.17
N ALA A 19 -19.43 8.57 6.31
CA ALA A 19 -20.54 9.10 7.08
C ALA A 19 -21.90 8.75 6.46
N ARG A 20 -22.03 8.84 5.13
CA ARG A 20 -23.25 8.46 4.38
C ARG A 20 -23.51 6.95 4.36
N LEU A 21 -22.45 6.13 4.45
CA LEU A 21 -22.59 4.68 4.58
C LEU A 21 -22.97 4.27 6.01
N ALA A 22 -22.27 4.80 7.02
CA ALA A 22 -22.50 4.47 8.43
C ALA A 22 -23.79 5.11 8.99
N GLY A 23 -24.27 6.20 8.38
CA GLY A 23 -25.40 7.00 8.84
C GLY A 23 -25.06 7.89 10.03
N LEU A 24 -23.78 8.20 10.21
CA LEU A 24 -23.25 8.94 11.35
C LEU A 24 -22.21 9.96 10.88
N THR A 25 -22.33 11.19 11.36
CA THR A 25 -21.35 12.27 11.13
C THR A 25 -19.95 11.88 11.59
N ARG A 26 -18.94 12.66 11.18
CA ARG A 26 -17.51 12.46 11.52
C ARG A 26 -17.24 12.26 13.01
N GLN A 27 -17.99 12.97 13.86
CA GLN A 27 -17.85 12.91 15.33
C GLN A 27 -18.74 11.83 15.98
N GLY A 28 -19.51 11.08 15.19
CA GLY A 28 -20.36 9.98 15.65
C GLY A 28 -21.65 10.39 16.37
N ALA A 29 -21.86 11.68 16.64
CA ALA A 29 -22.96 12.18 17.47
C ALA A 29 -24.28 12.41 16.71
N ALA A 30 -24.22 12.85 15.45
CA ALA A 30 -25.40 13.18 14.65
C ALA A 30 -25.65 12.17 13.51
N ARG A 31 -26.92 11.99 13.15
CA ARG A 31 -27.35 11.09 12.06
C ARG A 31 -27.16 11.73 10.70
N VAL A 32 -26.78 10.91 9.72
CA VAL A 32 -26.67 11.26 8.30
C VAL A 32 -27.60 10.35 7.50
N ALA A 33 -28.22 10.87 6.44
CA ALA A 33 -29.06 10.07 5.56
C ALA A 33 -28.25 8.97 4.86
N TYR A 34 -28.80 7.76 4.83
CA TYR A 34 -28.15 6.63 4.16
C TYR A 34 -28.22 6.77 2.64
N GLU A 35 -27.08 6.76 1.97
CA GLU A 35 -27.02 6.89 0.51
C GLU A 35 -27.64 5.67 -0.21
N HIS A 36 -27.42 4.47 0.30
CA HIS A 36 -27.80 3.21 -0.37
C HIS A 36 -29.01 2.49 0.25
N GLY A 37 -29.85 3.19 1.03
CA GLY A 37 -30.98 2.56 1.70
C GLY A 37 -30.56 1.31 2.49
N ASP A 38 -31.40 0.28 2.58
CA ASP A 38 -31.11 -0.95 3.36
C ASP A 38 -30.12 -1.94 2.67
N ASP A 39 -29.45 -1.55 1.59
CA ASP A 39 -28.49 -2.40 0.87
C ASP A 39 -27.17 -1.66 0.59
N PRO A 40 -26.31 -1.46 1.61
CA PRO A 40 -25.02 -0.80 1.41
C PRO A 40 -24.10 -1.61 0.48
N PRO A 41 -23.25 -0.97 -0.35
CA PRO A 41 -22.21 -1.67 -1.10
C PRO A 41 -21.10 -2.18 -0.18
N VAL A 42 -20.34 -3.15 -0.65
CA VAL A 42 -19.01 -3.43 -0.09
C VAL A 42 -18.06 -2.40 -0.70
N THR A 43 -17.51 -1.51 0.11
CA THR A 43 -16.61 -0.46 -0.38
C THR A 43 -15.17 -0.92 -0.25
N VAL A 44 -14.43 -0.96 -1.35
CA VAL A 44 -13.03 -1.39 -1.39
C VAL A 44 -12.15 -0.20 -1.76
N PHE A 45 -11.34 0.30 -0.83
CA PHE A 45 -10.36 1.34 -1.10
C PHE A 45 -9.13 0.73 -1.77
N THR A 46 -8.88 1.11 -3.02
CA THR A 46 -7.78 0.59 -3.84
C THR A 46 -6.63 1.58 -3.94
N GLY A 47 -5.43 1.07 -4.19
CA GLY A 47 -4.23 1.86 -4.44
C GLY A 47 -2.98 1.10 -4.03
N GLY A 48 -1.84 1.44 -4.64
CA GLY A 48 -0.58 0.76 -4.36
C GLY A 48 -0.07 0.95 -2.92
N ARG A 49 1.12 0.42 -2.64
CA ARG A 49 1.77 0.58 -1.33
C ARG A 49 2.02 2.05 -1.00
N GLY A 50 1.93 2.38 0.28
CA GLY A 50 2.12 3.75 0.78
C GLY A 50 0.96 4.73 0.51
N MET A 51 -0.16 4.30 -0.06
CA MET A 51 -1.34 5.16 -0.34
C MET A 51 -2.20 5.49 0.89
N GLY A 52 -1.83 5.02 2.09
CA GLY A 52 -2.55 5.35 3.34
C GLY A 52 -3.85 4.58 3.57
N LYS A 53 -4.03 3.42 2.92
CA LYS A 53 -5.20 2.52 3.06
C LYS A 53 -5.46 2.10 4.52
N THR A 54 -4.45 1.51 5.16
CA THR A 54 -4.50 1.12 6.59
C THR A 54 -4.74 2.31 7.50
N ALA A 55 -4.11 3.46 7.21
CA ALA A 55 -4.30 4.68 7.99
C ALA A 55 -5.76 5.17 7.90
N LEU A 56 -6.37 5.11 6.72
CA LEU A 56 -7.78 5.44 6.51
C LEU A 56 -8.69 4.55 7.36
N LEU A 57 -8.51 3.23 7.34
CA LEU A 57 -9.33 2.32 8.17
C LEU A 57 -9.13 2.56 9.68
N LYS A 58 -7.88 2.78 10.12
CA LYS A 58 -7.59 3.10 11.53
C LYS A 58 -8.25 4.42 11.96
N GLU A 59 -8.30 5.41 11.09
CA GLU A 59 -8.96 6.68 11.35
C GLU A 59 -10.49 6.52 11.43
N VAL A 60 -11.09 5.73 10.54
CA VAL A 60 -12.51 5.35 10.64
C VAL A 60 -12.77 4.64 11.98
N ARG A 61 -11.94 3.66 12.35
CA ARG A 61 -12.05 3.00 13.66
C ARG A 61 -12.05 4.01 14.80
N ASN A 62 -11.08 4.93 14.82
CA ASN A 62 -10.94 5.89 15.90
C ASN A 62 -12.17 6.81 16.04
N ARG A 63 -12.76 7.23 14.92
CA ARG A 63 -13.92 8.13 14.90
C ARG A 63 -15.24 7.48 15.30
N TYR A 64 -15.46 6.23 14.88
CA TYR A 64 -16.74 5.54 15.08
C TYR A 64 -16.74 4.59 16.29
N LYS A 65 -15.58 4.33 16.90
CA LYS A 65 -15.45 3.51 18.11
C LYS A 65 -16.33 4.07 19.23
N GLY A 66 -17.18 3.21 19.78
CA GLY A 66 -18.09 3.57 20.88
C GLY A 66 -19.45 4.10 20.41
N TYR A 67 -19.61 4.51 19.15
CA TYR A 67 -20.90 4.97 18.61
C TYR A 67 -21.68 3.87 17.90
N THR A 68 -20.97 2.97 17.21
CA THR A 68 -21.56 1.82 16.50
C THR A 68 -20.67 0.59 16.65
N PRO A 69 -21.22 -0.65 16.62
CA PRO A 69 -20.43 -1.87 16.59
C PRO A 69 -19.46 -1.82 15.41
N LEU A 70 -18.18 -2.01 15.70
CA LEU A 70 -17.11 -1.87 14.73
C LEU A 70 -16.01 -2.89 15.00
N ALA A 71 -15.55 -3.56 13.94
CA ALA A 71 -14.35 -4.39 13.99
C ALA A 71 -13.34 -3.96 12.91
N LEU A 72 -12.05 -4.09 13.22
CA LEU A 72 -10.93 -3.93 12.30
C LEU A 72 -10.09 -5.20 12.30
N LEU A 73 -9.92 -5.80 11.13
CA LEU A 73 -9.12 -7.00 10.92
C LEU A 73 -8.10 -6.76 9.82
N ASP A 74 -6.86 -7.22 10.01
CA ASP A 74 -5.86 -7.30 8.95
C ASP A 74 -5.87 -8.69 8.33
N CYS A 75 -6.39 -8.81 7.11
CA CYS A 75 -6.51 -10.09 6.42
C CYS A 75 -5.17 -10.68 5.97
N ALA A 76 -4.07 -9.90 6.01
CA ALA A 76 -2.73 -10.40 5.73
C ALA A 76 -2.02 -10.93 6.99
N HIS A 77 -2.50 -10.58 8.18
CA HIS A 77 -1.84 -10.90 9.45
C HIS A 77 -2.82 -11.51 10.45
N ILE A 78 -3.12 -12.80 10.25
CA ILE A 78 -3.78 -13.64 11.27
C ILE A 78 -2.79 -14.66 11.78
N GLU A 79 -2.42 -14.51 13.04
CA GLU A 79 -1.49 -15.42 13.69
C GLU A 79 -2.22 -16.72 14.09
N PRO A 80 -1.72 -17.89 13.65
CA PRO A 80 -2.21 -19.15 14.16
C PRO A 80 -1.89 -19.29 15.65
N PRO A 81 -2.83 -19.81 16.46
CA PRO A 81 -2.51 -20.21 17.82
C PRO A 81 -1.35 -21.23 17.83
N ALA A 82 -0.50 -21.17 18.85
CA ALA A 82 0.66 -22.04 19.01
C ALA A 82 0.30 -23.53 18.93
N ASP A 83 -0.89 -23.90 19.40
CA ASP A 83 -1.47 -25.22 19.18
C ASP A 83 -2.92 -25.09 18.70
N HIS A 84 -3.16 -25.39 17.43
CA HIS A 84 -4.45 -25.28 16.76
C HIS A 84 -4.84 -26.62 16.12
N GLY A 85 -6.05 -27.09 16.44
CA GLY A 85 -6.58 -28.35 15.94
C GLY A 85 -7.20 -28.18 14.55
N PRO A 86 -7.71 -29.27 13.95
CA PRO A 86 -8.35 -29.24 12.62
C PRO A 86 -9.53 -28.26 12.52
N GLY A 87 -10.16 -27.90 13.64
CA GLY A 87 -11.24 -26.91 13.72
C GLY A 87 -10.80 -25.44 13.65
N TRP A 88 -9.50 -25.16 13.57
CA TRP A 88 -9.00 -23.80 13.36
C TRP A 88 -8.56 -23.58 11.92
N THR A 89 -8.95 -22.43 11.38
CA THR A 89 -8.53 -21.89 10.10
C THR A 89 -8.40 -20.37 10.24
N PRO A 90 -7.72 -19.69 9.31
CA PRO A 90 -7.69 -18.22 9.29
C PRO A 90 -9.11 -17.61 9.28
N VAL A 91 -10.09 -18.26 8.63
CA VAL A 91 -11.49 -17.78 8.61
C VAL A 91 -12.15 -17.91 9.97
N THR A 92 -12.05 -19.08 10.64
CA THR A 92 -12.66 -19.26 11.97
C THR A 92 -12.00 -18.38 13.03
N GLY A 93 -10.67 -18.17 12.93
CA GLY A 93 -9.94 -17.19 13.75
C GLY A 93 -10.43 -15.76 13.52
N ALA A 94 -10.53 -15.33 12.26
CA ALA A 94 -11.06 -14.02 11.88
C ALA A 94 -12.49 -13.81 12.42
N LEU A 95 -13.38 -14.78 12.26
CA LEU A 95 -14.77 -14.68 12.70
C LEU A 95 -14.89 -14.51 14.22
N ALA A 96 -14.09 -15.25 14.99
CA ALA A 96 -14.04 -15.10 16.44
C ALA A 96 -13.55 -13.70 16.83
N GLU A 97 -12.47 -13.21 16.20
CA GLU A 97 -11.93 -11.87 16.46
C GLU A 97 -12.92 -10.76 16.10
N LEU A 98 -13.54 -10.83 14.92
CA LEU A 98 -14.53 -9.86 14.46
C LEU A 98 -15.72 -9.77 15.42
N ALA A 99 -16.26 -10.91 15.83
CA ALA A 99 -17.39 -10.95 16.75
C ALA A 99 -17.05 -10.40 18.13
N VAL A 100 -15.85 -10.69 18.66
CA VAL A 100 -15.36 -10.09 19.90
C VAL A 100 -15.25 -8.58 19.78
N GLN A 101 -14.67 -8.05 18.69
CA GLN A 101 -14.54 -6.61 18.47
C GLN A 101 -15.89 -5.90 18.26
N LEU A 102 -16.91 -6.58 17.69
CA LEU A 102 -18.26 -6.06 17.49
C LEU A 102 -19.15 -6.09 18.75
N SER A 103 -18.83 -6.93 19.72
CA SER A 103 -19.62 -7.14 20.93
C SER A 103 -19.68 -5.99 21.94
N PRO A 104 -18.69 -5.09 22.08
CA PRO A 104 -18.68 -4.09 23.13
C PRO A 104 -19.94 -3.20 23.13
N LYS A 105 -20.32 -2.73 24.31
CA LYS A 105 -21.43 -1.78 24.46
C LYS A 105 -21.11 -0.49 23.70
N VAL A 106 -22.10 0.03 22.98
CA VAL A 106 -22.01 1.30 22.25
C VAL A 106 -23.00 2.32 22.81
N LEU A 107 -22.82 3.58 22.45
CA LEU A 107 -23.67 4.67 22.89
C LEU A 107 -25.13 4.38 22.56
N GLY A 108 -25.99 4.45 23.58
CA GLY A 108 -27.43 4.26 23.42
C GLY A 108 -27.91 2.82 23.21
N ALA A 109 -27.04 1.82 23.06
CA ALA A 109 -27.46 0.45 22.76
C ALA A 109 -26.74 -0.65 23.56
N ARG A 110 -27.37 -1.83 23.63
CA ARG A 110 -26.82 -3.01 24.29
C ARG A 110 -25.67 -3.64 23.46
N PRO A 111 -24.78 -4.42 24.09
CA PRO A 111 -23.85 -5.31 23.40
C PRO A 111 -24.52 -6.14 22.29
N VAL A 112 -23.81 -6.37 21.19
CA VAL A 112 -24.24 -7.34 20.17
C VAL A 112 -23.90 -8.75 20.68
N ARG A 113 -24.83 -9.69 20.47
CA ARG A 113 -24.63 -11.10 20.82
C ARG A 113 -24.48 -11.92 19.55
N PHE A 114 -23.66 -12.97 19.61
CA PHE A 114 -23.37 -13.83 18.46
C PHE A 114 -23.73 -15.30 18.71
N PRO A 115 -24.99 -15.63 19.06
CA PRO A 115 -25.35 -16.99 19.43
C PRO A 115 -25.21 -17.98 18.27
N ARG A 116 -25.55 -17.60 17.03
CA ARG A 116 -25.44 -18.50 15.88
C ARG A 116 -23.97 -18.76 15.60
N LEU A 117 -23.18 -17.71 15.45
CA LEU A 117 -21.76 -17.86 15.16
C LEU A 117 -21.02 -18.65 16.25
N SER A 118 -21.31 -18.37 17.52
CA SER A 118 -20.69 -19.08 18.65
C SER A 118 -20.96 -20.58 18.58
N LEU A 119 -22.20 -20.97 18.28
CA LEU A 119 -22.60 -22.36 18.16
C LEU A 119 -21.86 -23.09 17.03
N GLY A 120 -21.77 -22.46 15.85
CA GLY A 120 -21.03 -23.02 14.72
C GLY A 120 -19.52 -23.16 14.97
N LEU A 121 -18.90 -22.16 15.62
CA LEU A 121 -17.47 -22.19 15.94
C LEU A 121 -17.15 -23.24 17.01
N VAL A 122 -18.02 -23.46 17.99
CA VAL A 122 -17.86 -24.55 18.96
C VAL A 122 -18.02 -25.91 18.29
N ALA A 123 -19.02 -26.08 17.41
CA ALA A 123 -19.19 -27.33 16.68
C ALA A 123 -17.95 -27.69 15.86
N VAL A 124 -17.38 -26.73 15.12
CA VAL A 124 -16.15 -26.96 14.34
C VAL A 124 -14.94 -27.20 15.25
N ALA A 125 -14.81 -26.50 16.38
CA ALA A 125 -13.72 -26.73 17.33
C ALA A 125 -13.78 -28.14 17.94
N SER A 126 -14.98 -28.69 18.14
CA SER A 126 -15.17 -30.03 18.71
C SER A 126 -14.64 -31.19 17.86
N LEU A 127 -14.32 -30.96 16.58
CA LEU A 127 -13.64 -31.94 15.72
C LEU A 127 -12.33 -32.47 16.30
N ALA A 128 -11.66 -31.64 17.11
CA ALA A 128 -10.36 -31.97 17.69
C ALA A 128 -10.46 -32.62 19.08
N TRP A 129 -11.65 -32.77 19.64
CA TRP A 129 -11.81 -33.19 21.03
C TRP A 129 -11.87 -34.72 21.13
N SER A 130 -11.08 -35.28 22.03
CA SER A 130 -11.06 -36.71 22.34
C SER A 130 -11.03 -36.91 23.85
N GLN A 131 -11.41 -38.11 24.29
CA GLN A 131 -11.34 -38.51 25.70
C GLN A 131 -9.91 -38.48 26.27
N GLU A 132 -8.89 -38.59 25.41
CA GLU A 132 -7.47 -38.59 25.83
C GLU A 132 -6.86 -37.17 25.92
N ASP A 133 -7.55 -36.14 25.41
CA ASP A 133 -7.03 -34.77 25.31
C ASP A 133 -8.06 -33.72 25.81
N ASP A 134 -8.48 -33.83 27.07
CA ASP A 134 -9.32 -32.83 27.75
C ASP A 134 -8.69 -31.43 27.76
N GLU A 135 -7.35 -31.36 27.73
CA GLU A 135 -6.58 -30.13 27.72
C GLU A 135 -6.73 -29.37 26.39
N ARG A 136 -6.89 -30.07 25.25
CA ARG A 136 -7.29 -29.47 23.96
C ARG A 136 -8.65 -28.81 24.05
N ALA A 137 -9.66 -29.54 24.54
CA ALA A 137 -11.02 -29.02 24.67
C ALA A 137 -11.03 -27.76 25.55
N ARG A 138 -10.29 -27.78 26.66
CA ARG A 138 -10.13 -26.62 27.53
C ARG A 138 -9.50 -25.44 26.81
N ARG A 139 -8.41 -25.65 26.06
CA ARG A 139 -7.72 -24.58 25.32
C ARG A 139 -8.57 -23.97 24.22
N ASP A 140 -9.27 -24.79 23.44
CA ASP A 140 -10.17 -24.31 22.37
C ASP A 140 -11.37 -23.53 22.95
N LEU A 141 -11.95 -24.00 24.06
CA LEU A 141 -13.02 -23.30 24.77
C LEU A 141 -12.53 -21.99 25.41
N GLN A 142 -11.32 -21.97 26.00
CA GLN A 142 -10.71 -20.75 26.52
C GLN A 142 -10.46 -19.72 25.41
N ARG A 143 -10.02 -20.18 24.23
CA ARG A 143 -9.85 -19.33 23.04
C ARG A 143 -11.17 -18.71 22.57
N LEU A 144 -12.24 -19.49 22.55
CA LEU A 144 -13.59 -19.00 22.20
C LEU A 144 -14.27 -18.27 23.36
N GLY A 145 -13.72 -18.31 24.58
CA GLY A 145 -14.29 -17.72 25.79
C GLY A 145 -14.74 -16.26 25.64
N PRO A 146 -13.94 -15.36 25.05
CA PRO A 146 -14.36 -13.98 24.80
C PRO A 146 -15.60 -13.86 23.90
N LEU A 147 -15.73 -14.74 22.90
CA LEU A 147 -16.90 -14.80 22.03
C LEU A 147 -18.12 -15.34 22.77
N LEU A 148 -17.94 -16.40 23.55
CA LEU A 148 -19.01 -17.05 24.29
C LEU A 148 -19.57 -16.14 25.40
N ALA A 149 -18.71 -15.31 26.00
CA ALA A 149 -19.12 -14.23 26.90
C ALA A 149 -20.08 -13.21 26.27
N THR A 150 -20.15 -13.13 24.93
CA THR A 150 -21.13 -12.27 24.25
C THR A 150 -22.56 -12.82 24.35
N VAL A 151 -22.71 -14.13 24.55
CA VAL A 151 -24.00 -14.83 24.57
C VAL A 151 -24.64 -14.77 25.97
N ASP A 152 -23.84 -14.93 27.02
CA ASP A 152 -24.24 -14.80 28.42
C ASP A 152 -23.44 -13.72 29.15
N ALA A 153 -24.07 -12.57 29.39
CA ALA A 153 -23.44 -11.38 29.94
C ALA A 153 -23.36 -11.35 31.48
N THR A 154 -23.61 -12.47 32.17
CA THR A 154 -23.44 -12.55 33.62
C THR A 154 -21.95 -12.51 33.98
N ARG A 155 -21.52 -11.51 34.77
CA ARG A 155 -20.10 -11.30 35.14
C ARG A 155 -19.56 -12.56 35.83
N GLY A 156 -18.46 -13.12 35.32
CA GLY A 156 -17.83 -14.35 35.84
C GLY A 156 -18.33 -15.65 35.21
N ALA A 157 -19.30 -15.59 34.29
CA ALA A 157 -19.87 -16.78 33.68
C ALA A 157 -18.91 -17.50 32.73
N ALA A 158 -18.10 -16.82 31.92
CA ALA A 158 -17.27 -17.50 30.90
C ALA A 158 -16.29 -18.52 31.51
N ALA A 159 -15.58 -18.21 32.59
CA ALA A 159 -14.66 -19.15 33.24
C ALA A 159 -15.41 -20.29 33.96
N ASN A 160 -16.49 -19.95 34.68
CA ASN A 160 -17.37 -20.95 35.31
C ASN A 160 -18.10 -21.83 34.28
N TRP A 161 -18.34 -21.30 33.09
CA TRP A 161 -18.99 -21.95 31.95
C TRP A 161 -18.02 -22.89 31.25
N VAL A 162 -16.78 -22.46 30.97
CA VAL A 162 -15.73 -23.35 30.46
C VAL A 162 -15.55 -24.51 31.43
N GLY A 163 -15.52 -24.24 32.74
CA GLY A 163 -15.45 -25.27 33.77
C GLY A 163 -16.65 -26.23 33.78
N LYS A 164 -17.89 -25.73 33.63
CA LYS A 164 -19.11 -26.56 33.57
C LYS A 164 -19.17 -27.43 32.32
N VAL A 165 -18.88 -26.85 31.15
CA VAL A 165 -18.84 -27.57 29.88
C VAL A 165 -17.77 -28.66 29.96
N LEU A 166 -16.57 -28.36 30.45
CA LEU A 166 -15.50 -29.35 30.61
C LEU A 166 -15.86 -30.44 31.63
N ALA A 167 -16.44 -30.10 32.78
CA ALA A 167 -16.85 -31.08 33.78
C ALA A 167 -17.90 -32.06 33.24
N LYS A 168 -18.82 -31.57 32.41
CA LYS A 168 -19.86 -32.40 31.81
C LYS A 168 -19.35 -33.17 30.59
N LEU A 169 -18.45 -32.61 29.79
CA LEU A 169 -17.73 -33.35 28.76
C LEU A 169 -16.93 -34.50 29.35
N ALA A 170 -16.18 -34.27 30.43
CA ALA A 170 -15.48 -35.32 31.15
C ALA A 170 -16.43 -36.42 31.67
N ALA A 171 -17.62 -36.05 32.16
CA ALA A 171 -18.65 -37.02 32.56
C ALA A 171 -19.19 -37.84 31.37
N THR A 172 -19.50 -37.17 30.25
CA THR A 172 -19.98 -37.83 29.02
C THR A 172 -18.90 -38.74 28.40
N PHE A 173 -17.64 -38.33 28.44
CA PHE A 173 -16.51 -39.15 27.98
C PHE A 173 -16.27 -40.35 28.90
N ALA A 174 -16.45 -40.21 30.22
CA ALA A 174 -16.33 -41.32 31.17
C ALA A 174 -17.42 -42.40 30.97
N GLU A 175 -18.61 -42.02 30.48
CA GLU A 175 -19.71 -42.95 30.18
C GLU A 175 -19.61 -43.61 28.79
N ALA A 176 -18.91 -42.98 27.84
CA ALA A 176 -18.76 -43.47 26.46
C ALA A 176 -17.62 -44.49 26.34
N SER A 177 -17.96 -45.76 26.08
CA SER A 177 -17.01 -46.88 26.05
C SER A 177 -16.51 -47.27 24.63
N ALA A 178 -16.67 -46.42 23.62
CA ALA A 178 -16.29 -46.71 22.22
C ALA A 178 -15.59 -45.53 21.49
N PRO A 179 -14.50 -45.78 20.73
CA PRO A 179 -13.77 -44.74 20.01
C PRO A 179 -14.39 -44.50 18.62
N LEU A 180 -15.28 -43.51 18.51
CA LEU A 180 -15.76 -42.99 17.22
C LEU A 180 -15.86 -41.47 17.31
N ALA A 181 -14.84 -40.77 16.79
CA ALA A 181 -14.70 -39.32 16.81
C ALA A 181 -15.94 -38.54 16.31
N GLY A 182 -16.77 -39.15 15.45
CA GLY A 182 -18.03 -38.55 14.96
C GLY A 182 -19.21 -38.59 15.92
N LEU A 183 -19.32 -39.60 16.80
CA LEU A 183 -20.39 -39.71 17.81
C LEU A 183 -20.09 -38.87 19.05
N LEU A 184 -18.80 -38.65 19.34
CA LEU A 184 -18.36 -37.78 20.44
C LEU A 184 -18.67 -36.31 20.18
N ALA A 185 -18.54 -35.83 18.93
CA ALA A 185 -19.00 -34.50 18.54
C ALA A 185 -20.52 -34.34 18.76
N GLU A 186 -21.32 -35.41 18.54
CA GLU A 186 -22.77 -35.39 18.75
C GLU A 186 -23.14 -35.18 20.22
N ALA A 187 -22.59 -35.98 21.14
CA ALA A 187 -22.87 -35.86 22.58
C ALA A 187 -22.29 -34.56 23.18
N THR A 188 -21.14 -34.11 22.67
CA THR A 188 -20.48 -32.85 23.06
C THR A 188 -21.29 -31.63 22.65
N VAL A 189 -21.72 -31.58 21.38
CA VAL A 189 -22.56 -30.50 20.85
C VAL A 189 -23.94 -30.51 21.49
N GLU A 190 -24.50 -31.69 21.79
CA GLU A 190 -25.78 -31.85 22.51
C GLU A 190 -25.70 -31.30 23.94
N THR A 191 -24.65 -31.64 24.67
CA THR A 191 -24.40 -31.11 26.03
C THR A 191 -24.22 -29.58 26.02
N VAL A 192 -23.47 -29.05 25.05
CA VAL A 192 -23.29 -27.59 24.86
C VAL A 192 -24.59 -26.92 24.41
N LEU A 193 -25.38 -27.54 23.53
CA LEU A 193 -26.66 -27.01 23.04
C LEU A 193 -27.69 -26.89 24.16
N GLU A 194 -27.86 -27.94 24.96
CA GLU A 194 -28.88 -28.03 26.01
C GLU A 194 -28.60 -27.06 27.17
N GLU A 195 -27.35 -26.92 27.62
CA GLU A 195 -27.02 -26.03 28.74
C GLU A 195 -26.82 -24.57 28.33
N VAL A 196 -26.25 -24.30 27.14
CA VAL A 196 -25.76 -22.96 26.78
C VAL A 196 -26.77 -22.18 25.96
N PHE A 197 -27.52 -22.87 25.09
CA PHE A 197 -28.42 -22.22 24.14
C PHE A 197 -29.90 -22.43 24.46
N GLY A 198 -30.27 -23.17 25.51
CA GLY A 198 -31.65 -23.47 25.91
C GLY A 198 -32.65 -22.30 25.90
N ARG A 199 -32.19 -21.05 26.16
CA ARG A 199 -33.03 -19.83 26.09
C ARG A 199 -32.96 -19.05 24.77
N LEU A 200 -31.92 -19.24 23.97
CA LEU A 200 -31.66 -18.55 22.69
C LEU A 200 -31.85 -19.48 21.46
N GLN A 201 -32.23 -20.73 21.73
CA GLN A 201 -32.27 -21.90 20.86
C GLN A 201 -33.11 -21.68 19.60
N ARG A 202 -34.36 -21.21 19.72
CA ARG A 202 -35.29 -21.13 18.57
C ARG A 202 -34.73 -20.38 17.36
N SER A 203 -33.96 -19.33 17.61
CA SER A 203 -33.43 -18.44 16.56
C SER A 203 -32.17 -18.97 15.88
N SER A 204 -31.41 -19.82 16.58
CA SER A 204 -30.21 -20.48 16.06
C SER A 204 -30.56 -21.82 15.41
N GLU A 205 -31.57 -22.52 15.95
CA GLU A 205 -32.12 -23.75 15.38
C GLU A 205 -32.63 -23.55 13.95
N SER A 206 -33.39 -22.47 13.72
CA SER A 206 -33.89 -22.16 12.38
C SER A 206 -32.75 -21.90 11.39
N TRP A 207 -31.66 -21.25 11.83
CA TRP A 207 -30.51 -20.97 10.97
C TRP A 207 -29.81 -22.26 10.54
N TYR A 208 -29.39 -23.10 11.50
CA TYR A 208 -28.71 -24.35 11.18
C TYR A 208 -29.63 -25.37 10.48
N GLY A 209 -30.94 -25.29 10.68
CA GLY A 209 -31.91 -26.06 9.90
C GLY A 209 -31.95 -25.71 8.41
N THR A 210 -31.43 -24.55 8.00
CA THR A 210 -31.28 -24.17 6.58
C THR A 210 -29.95 -24.63 5.96
N TYR A 211 -29.04 -25.18 6.77
CA TYR A 211 -27.81 -25.75 6.22
C TYR A 211 -28.14 -26.91 5.27
N ARG A 212 -27.28 -27.13 4.28
CA ARG A 212 -27.48 -28.18 3.29
C ARG A 212 -27.69 -29.53 3.97
N ASN A 213 -28.61 -30.33 3.44
CA ASN A 213 -29.00 -31.64 3.96
C ASN A 213 -29.53 -31.65 5.42
N ALA A 214 -29.75 -30.49 6.05
CA ALA A 214 -30.29 -30.43 7.41
C ALA A 214 -31.79 -30.78 7.47
N GLY A 215 -32.54 -30.60 6.38
CA GLY A 215 -33.97 -30.91 6.32
C GLY A 215 -34.81 -30.15 7.35
N GLY A 216 -34.42 -28.92 7.70
CA GLY A 216 -35.06 -28.13 8.77
C GLY A 216 -34.65 -28.52 10.19
N ARG A 217 -33.82 -29.56 10.36
CA ARG A 217 -33.35 -30.02 11.68
C ARG A 217 -31.99 -29.41 11.99
N ALA A 218 -31.95 -28.53 12.99
CA ALA A 218 -30.74 -27.83 13.41
C ALA A 218 -29.55 -28.76 13.74
N LYS A 219 -29.83 -29.86 14.47
CA LYS A 219 -28.82 -30.87 14.85
C LYS A 219 -28.14 -31.47 13.63
N ALA A 220 -28.94 -31.92 12.65
CA ALA A 220 -28.44 -32.48 11.39
C ALA A 220 -27.62 -31.45 10.60
N GLY A 221 -28.03 -30.16 10.63
CA GLY A 221 -27.28 -29.08 9.99
C GLY A 221 -25.91 -28.82 10.62
N LEU A 222 -25.81 -28.80 11.95
CA LEU A 222 -24.52 -28.65 12.65
C LEU A 222 -23.60 -29.84 12.42
N GLN A 223 -24.14 -31.06 12.41
CA GLN A 223 -23.40 -32.27 12.07
C GLN A 223 -22.86 -32.20 10.65
N GLN A 224 -23.72 -31.88 9.67
CA GLN A 224 -23.30 -31.77 8.29
C GLN A 224 -22.27 -30.66 8.08
N LEU A 225 -22.38 -29.53 8.79
CA LEU A 225 -21.39 -28.46 8.76
C LEU A 225 -20.02 -28.94 9.26
N THR A 226 -20.02 -29.69 10.36
CA THR A 226 -18.83 -30.26 10.98
C THR A 226 -18.14 -31.27 10.04
N ILE A 227 -18.94 -32.16 9.42
CA ILE A 227 -18.48 -33.12 8.40
C ILE A 227 -17.90 -32.39 7.18
N ASP A 228 -18.60 -31.40 6.64
CA ASP A 228 -18.13 -30.64 5.47
C ASP A 228 -16.81 -29.89 5.79
N PHE A 229 -16.65 -29.40 7.02
CA PHE A 229 -15.44 -28.74 7.48
C PHE A 229 -14.23 -29.69 7.56
N GLU A 230 -14.44 -30.88 8.13
CA GLU A 230 -13.44 -31.93 8.23
C GLU A 230 -12.96 -32.41 6.86
N GLN A 231 -13.89 -32.62 5.91
CA GLN A 231 -13.61 -33.05 4.53
C GLN A 231 -12.67 -32.11 3.76
N GLY A 232 -12.57 -30.83 4.16
CA GLY A 232 -11.65 -29.88 3.53
C GLY A 232 -12.10 -29.38 2.16
N GLY A 233 -11.17 -28.73 1.45
CA GLY A 233 -11.37 -28.24 0.09
C GLY A 233 -12.63 -27.36 -0.09
N ARG A 234 -13.41 -27.64 -1.13
CA ARG A 234 -14.64 -26.90 -1.45
C ARG A 234 -15.70 -27.00 -0.35
N ARG A 235 -15.79 -28.15 0.33
CA ARG A 235 -16.79 -28.41 1.40
C ARG A 235 -16.50 -27.56 2.63
N ARG A 236 -15.24 -27.45 3.03
CA ARG A 236 -14.84 -26.50 4.09
C ARG A 236 -15.15 -25.06 3.70
N GLY A 237 -14.89 -24.67 2.45
CA GLY A 237 -15.26 -23.34 1.97
C GLY A 237 -16.77 -23.04 2.04
N GLU A 238 -17.63 -24.03 1.80
CA GLU A 238 -19.09 -23.90 2.01
C GLU A 238 -19.44 -23.72 3.49
N ALA A 239 -18.85 -24.53 4.38
CA ALA A 239 -19.05 -24.43 5.82
C ALA A 239 -18.58 -23.08 6.39
N GLU A 240 -17.39 -22.62 5.99
CA GLU A 240 -16.83 -21.32 6.35
C GLU A 240 -17.71 -20.17 5.85
N ALA A 241 -18.19 -20.23 4.60
CA ALA A 241 -19.12 -19.25 4.06
C ALA A 241 -20.44 -19.20 4.84
N PHE A 242 -20.93 -20.35 5.32
CA PHE A 242 -22.13 -20.41 6.16
C PHE A 242 -21.90 -19.79 7.54
N LEU A 243 -20.71 -19.94 8.13
CA LEU A 243 -20.33 -19.26 9.38
C LEU A 243 -20.21 -17.73 9.20
N VAL A 244 -19.71 -17.25 8.05
CA VAL A 244 -19.77 -15.82 7.70
C VAL A 244 -21.21 -15.33 7.65
N GLY A 245 -22.12 -16.14 7.09
CA GLY A 245 -23.56 -15.87 7.12
C GLY A 245 -24.13 -15.80 8.54
N ALA A 246 -23.67 -16.67 9.45
CA ALA A 246 -24.09 -16.63 10.85
C ALA A 246 -23.70 -15.31 11.55
N LEU A 247 -22.49 -14.79 11.27
CA LEU A 247 -22.04 -13.48 11.77
C LEU A 247 -22.95 -12.34 11.29
N THR A 248 -23.23 -12.28 9.98
CA THR A 248 -24.06 -11.20 9.42
C THR A 248 -25.52 -11.31 9.83
N GLU A 249 -26.03 -12.53 10.04
CA GLU A 249 -27.38 -12.77 10.55
C GLU A 249 -27.52 -12.37 12.02
N ASP A 250 -26.53 -12.67 12.87
CA ASP A 250 -26.49 -12.20 14.26
C ASP A 250 -26.42 -10.67 14.33
N LEU A 251 -25.63 -10.04 13.45
CA LEU A 251 -25.63 -8.58 13.28
C LEU A 251 -26.99 -8.07 12.85
N ARG A 252 -27.60 -8.64 11.81
CA ARG A 252 -28.92 -8.23 11.32
C ARG A 252 -29.97 -8.31 12.43
N HIS A 253 -29.98 -9.39 13.20
CA HIS A 253 -30.88 -9.59 14.33
C HIS A 253 -30.71 -8.52 15.42
N ALA A 254 -29.48 -8.04 15.66
CA ALA A 254 -29.23 -6.96 16.61
C ALA A 254 -29.77 -5.59 16.18
N TYR A 255 -30.22 -5.45 14.92
CA TYR A 255 -30.73 -4.21 14.31
C TYR A 255 -32.21 -4.30 13.88
N THR A 256 -32.90 -5.40 14.16
CA THR A 256 -34.32 -5.60 13.88
C THR A 256 -35.18 -5.59 15.16
N GLY A 257 -36.49 -5.42 15.01
CA GLY A 257 -37.45 -5.41 16.12
C GLY A 257 -37.33 -4.22 17.08
N LEU A 258 -37.70 -4.42 18.36
CA LEU A 258 -37.69 -3.39 19.42
C LEU A 258 -36.29 -2.81 19.71
N GLN A 259 -35.22 -3.48 19.25
CA GLN A 259 -33.84 -3.00 19.39
C GLN A 259 -33.44 -1.96 18.31
N ARG A 260 -34.27 -1.79 17.27
CA ARG A 260 -34.01 -0.89 16.12
C ARG A 260 -33.97 0.59 16.50
N GLY A 261 -34.68 1.01 17.55
CA GLY A 261 -34.77 2.42 17.96
C GLY A 261 -33.54 2.95 18.71
N ALA A 262 -32.74 2.06 19.30
CA ALA A 262 -31.65 2.41 20.21
C ALA A 262 -30.31 2.66 19.51
N ARG A 263 -30.10 2.07 18.32
CA ARG A 263 -28.83 2.19 17.57
C ARG A 263 -28.91 3.34 16.57
N ILE A 264 -27.92 4.23 16.60
CA ILE A 264 -27.92 5.46 15.79
C ILE A 264 -27.28 5.31 14.41
N GLY A 265 -26.40 4.32 14.19
CA GLY A 265 -25.72 4.06 12.91
C GLY A 265 -25.66 2.57 12.56
N ARG A 266 -24.99 2.23 11.45
CA ARG A 266 -24.79 0.85 10.96
C ARG A 266 -23.55 0.19 11.55
N PRO A 267 -23.55 -1.15 11.71
CA PRO A 267 -22.34 -1.86 12.12
C PRO A 267 -21.29 -1.81 11.01
N LEU A 268 -20.02 -1.64 11.40
CA LEU A 268 -18.88 -1.46 10.51
C LEU A 268 -17.93 -2.67 10.58
N LEU A 269 -17.65 -3.27 9.42
CA LEU A 269 -16.59 -4.26 9.24
C LEU A 269 -15.46 -3.61 8.44
N LEU A 270 -14.32 -3.37 9.08
CA LEU A 270 -13.13 -2.81 8.46
C LEU A 270 -12.14 -3.94 8.16
N LEU A 271 -11.89 -4.22 6.88
CA LEU A 271 -11.04 -5.33 6.44
C LEU A 271 -9.81 -4.77 5.72
N ASP A 272 -8.66 -4.74 6.40
CA ASP A 272 -7.40 -4.36 5.77
C ASP A 272 -6.83 -5.52 4.94
N ASN A 273 -6.16 -5.23 3.83
CA ASN A 273 -5.57 -6.23 2.93
C ASN A 273 -6.57 -7.30 2.43
N ALA A 274 -7.79 -6.90 2.12
CA ALA A 274 -8.88 -7.81 1.75
C ALA A 274 -8.70 -8.51 0.39
N HIS A 275 -7.71 -8.11 -0.41
CA HIS A 275 -7.30 -8.82 -1.63
C HIS A 275 -6.67 -10.19 -1.33
N GLU A 276 -6.18 -10.41 -0.10
CA GLU A 276 -5.65 -11.71 0.34
C GLU A 276 -6.76 -12.78 0.39
N PRO A 277 -6.40 -14.09 0.35
CA PRO A 277 -7.37 -15.18 0.37
C PRO A 277 -8.43 -15.09 1.48
N LEU A 278 -8.00 -14.74 2.70
CA LEU A 278 -8.90 -14.57 3.85
C LEU A 278 -9.94 -13.46 3.64
N GLY A 279 -9.51 -12.31 3.13
CA GLY A 279 -10.42 -11.21 2.84
C GLY A 279 -11.50 -11.58 1.82
N ARG A 280 -11.11 -12.33 0.77
CA ARG A 280 -12.05 -12.87 -0.22
C ARG A 280 -13.03 -13.85 0.42
N GLN A 281 -12.55 -14.76 1.26
CA GLN A 281 -13.39 -15.73 1.99
C GLN A 281 -14.39 -15.06 2.95
N LEU A 282 -14.08 -13.88 3.49
CA LEU A 282 -14.98 -13.11 4.35
C LEU A 282 -15.99 -12.26 3.54
N VAL A 283 -15.58 -11.66 2.42
CA VAL A 283 -16.41 -10.73 1.65
C VAL A 283 -17.35 -11.44 0.68
N GLU A 284 -16.88 -12.49 0.00
CA GLU A 284 -17.64 -13.15 -1.06
C GLU A 284 -18.97 -13.76 -0.56
N PRO A 285 -19.04 -14.42 0.62
CA PRO A 285 -20.32 -14.92 1.15
C PRO A 285 -21.35 -13.81 1.39
N ILE A 286 -20.91 -12.64 1.84
CA ILE A 286 -21.78 -11.47 2.06
C ILE A 286 -22.35 -10.99 0.72
N LEU A 287 -21.51 -10.87 -0.30
CA LEU A 287 -21.94 -10.47 -1.64
C LEU A 287 -22.89 -11.48 -2.28
N ARG A 288 -22.62 -12.79 -2.16
CA ARG A 288 -23.52 -13.85 -2.67
C ARG A 288 -24.87 -13.80 -1.98
N ALA A 289 -24.90 -13.66 -0.66
CA ALA A 289 -26.15 -13.58 0.11
C ALA A 289 -26.99 -12.36 -0.33
N ARG A 290 -26.36 -11.20 -0.59
CA ARG A 290 -27.05 -10.02 -1.10
C ARG A 290 -27.56 -10.19 -2.52
N ALA A 291 -26.78 -10.82 -3.40
CA ALA A 291 -27.11 -10.96 -4.82
C ALA A 291 -28.12 -12.08 -5.10
N ALA A 292 -27.90 -13.29 -4.57
CA ALA A 292 -28.70 -14.47 -4.90
C ALA A 292 -29.97 -14.58 -4.05
N GLU A 293 -29.89 -14.21 -2.77
CA GLU A 293 -30.99 -14.39 -1.82
C GLU A 293 -31.76 -13.08 -1.55
N GLY A 294 -31.32 -11.96 -2.15
CA GLY A 294 -31.90 -10.64 -1.92
C GLY A 294 -31.81 -10.18 -0.46
N ARG A 295 -30.88 -10.75 0.34
CA ARG A 295 -30.73 -10.39 1.75
C ARG A 295 -30.31 -8.92 1.86
N ARG A 296 -31.12 -8.14 2.56
CA ARG A 296 -30.81 -6.75 2.92
C ARG A 296 -30.24 -6.71 4.33
N ASP A 297 -28.93 -6.87 4.43
CA ASP A 297 -28.21 -6.67 5.68
C ASP A 297 -27.69 -5.23 5.76
N ARG A 298 -27.70 -4.65 6.96
CA ARG A 298 -27.29 -3.26 7.19
C ARG A 298 -25.78 -3.14 7.43
N VAL A 299 -25.00 -4.20 7.19
CA VAL A 299 -23.59 -4.23 7.53
C VAL A 299 -22.80 -3.44 6.49
N VAL A 300 -22.08 -2.42 6.95
CA VAL A 300 -21.19 -1.65 6.09
C VAL A 300 -19.83 -2.30 6.13
N VAL A 301 -19.35 -2.77 4.98
CA VAL A 301 -18.03 -3.37 4.83
C VAL A 301 -17.14 -2.36 4.13
N LEU A 302 -16.08 -1.94 4.82
CA LEU A 302 -15.02 -1.09 4.27
C LEU A 302 -13.74 -1.92 4.22
N ALA A 303 -13.33 -2.27 3.02
CA ALA A 303 -12.16 -3.09 2.76
C ALA A 303 -11.07 -2.27 2.10
N THR A 304 -9.82 -2.73 2.19
CA THR A 304 -8.71 -2.19 1.40
C THR A 304 -8.13 -3.26 0.49
N SER A 305 -7.67 -2.85 -0.68
CA SER A 305 -6.95 -3.73 -1.61
C SER A 305 -5.70 -3.01 -2.11
N ARG A 306 -4.57 -3.73 -2.15
CA ARG A 306 -3.36 -3.24 -2.83
C ARG A 306 -3.40 -3.49 -4.34
N VAL A 307 -4.13 -4.51 -4.80
CA VAL A 307 -4.22 -4.90 -6.22
C VAL A 307 -5.46 -4.26 -6.84
N ARG A 308 -5.27 -3.38 -7.81
CA ARG A 308 -6.39 -2.67 -8.47
C ARG A 308 -7.29 -3.60 -9.26
N GLU A 309 -6.71 -4.59 -9.93
CA GLU A 309 -7.36 -5.45 -10.94
C GLU A 309 -7.56 -6.89 -10.48
N HIS A 310 -7.64 -7.16 -9.17
CA HIS A 310 -7.82 -8.54 -8.73
C HIS A 310 -9.19 -9.11 -9.13
N GLU A 311 -9.27 -10.43 -9.27
CA GLU A 311 -10.42 -11.14 -9.82
C GLU A 311 -11.78 -10.76 -9.19
N GLY A 312 -11.79 -10.52 -7.88
CA GLY A 312 -13.00 -10.12 -7.13
C GLY A 312 -13.53 -8.72 -7.48
N LEU A 313 -12.73 -7.85 -8.11
CA LEU A 313 -13.11 -6.48 -8.49
C LEU A 313 -13.46 -6.33 -9.97
N ARG A 314 -13.45 -7.41 -10.75
CA ARG A 314 -13.73 -7.36 -12.21
C ARG A 314 -15.08 -6.71 -12.56
N GLN A 315 -16.06 -6.84 -11.67
CA GLN A 315 -17.42 -6.32 -11.84
C GLN A 315 -17.75 -5.16 -10.89
N ALA A 316 -16.74 -4.60 -10.21
CA ALA A 316 -16.94 -3.50 -9.26
C ALA A 316 -17.22 -2.18 -9.99
N THR A 317 -18.08 -1.35 -9.41
CA THR A 317 -18.24 0.05 -9.83
C THR A 317 -17.03 0.84 -9.35
N ARG A 318 -16.34 1.53 -10.26
CA ARG A 318 -15.08 2.23 -9.96
C ARG A 318 -15.27 3.73 -9.92
N THR A 319 -14.62 4.37 -8.96
CA THR A 319 -14.60 5.82 -8.81
C THR A 319 -13.32 6.26 -8.11
N ARG A 320 -12.88 7.49 -8.33
CA ARG A 320 -11.77 8.08 -7.58
C ARG A 320 -12.28 8.67 -6.29
N LEU A 321 -11.44 8.64 -5.24
CA LEU A 321 -11.82 9.16 -3.94
C LEU A 321 -12.43 10.58 -3.96
N PRO A 322 -11.88 11.58 -4.68
CA PRO A 322 -12.47 12.92 -4.72
C PRO A 322 -13.89 12.96 -5.29
N GLU A 323 -14.23 12.05 -6.22
CA GLU A 323 -15.55 11.97 -6.85
C GLU A 323 -16.63 11.49 -5.85
N THR A 324 -16.22 10.80 -4.78
CA THR A 324 -17.12 10.32 -3.73
C THR A 324 -17.60 11.41 -2.78
N ALA A 325 -17.12 12.65 -2.90
CA ALA A 325 -17.42 13.74 -1.99
C ALA A 325 -18.94 14.02 -1.87
N HIS A 326 -19.69 13.85 -2.97
CA HIS A 326 -21.14 14.12 -2.98
C HIS A 326 -21.99 12.84 -3.05
N ARG A 327 -21.69 11.96 -4.00
CA ARG A 327 -22.43 10.72 -4.25
C ARG A 327 -21.47 9.66 -4.81
N ALA A 328 -21.67 8.42 -4.44
CA ALA A 328 -20.95 7.25 -4.92
C ALA A 328 -21.95 6.17 -5.35
N PRO A 329 -22.60 6.32 -6.52
CA PRO A 329 -23.57 5.33 -6.98
C PRO A 329 -22.91 3.96 -7.16
N CYS A 330 -23.62 2.90 -6.75
CA CYS A 330 -23.19 1.51 -6.92
C CYS A 330 -24.42 0.68 -7.32
N PRO A 331 -24.81 0.70 -8.61
CA PRO A 331 -25.97 -0.04 -9.07
C PRO A 331 -25.72 -1.55 -8.94
N ARG A 332 -26.72 -2.28 -8.44
CA ARG A 332 -26.67 -3.74 -8.37
C ARG A 332 -26.91 -4.34 -9.76
N GLY A 333 -26.00 -5.20 -10.18
CA GLY A 333 -26.15 -6.05 -11.35
C GLY A 333 -26.54 -7.49 -10.96
N THR A 334 -26.50 -8.40 -11.93
CA THR A 334 -26.80 -9.83 -11.72
C THR A 334 -25.60 -10.63 -11.21
N SER A 335 -24.39 -10.07 -11.28
CA SER A 335 -23.16 -10.71 -10.81
C SER A 335 -22.91 -10.44 -9.33
N VAL A 336 -22.28 -11.39 -8.64
CA VAL A 336 -21.91 -11.28 -7.22
C VAL A 336 -21.06 -10.03 -6.94
N GLY A 337 -20.10 -9.73 -7.83
CA GLY A 337 -19.19 -8.59 -7.71
C GLY A 337 -19.80 -7.22 -8.00
N SER A 338 -21.01 -7.14 -8.56
CA SER A 338 -21.68 -5.87 -8.88
C SER A 338 -22.05 -5.04 -7.64
N GLY A 339 -22.05 -5.66 -6.46
CA GLY A 339 -22.25 -5.01 -5.16
C GLY A 339 -21.05 -4.25 -4.61
N ILE A 340 -19.94 -4.22 -5.35
CA ILE A 340 -18.69 -3.63 -4.90
C ILE A 340 -18.53 -2.22 -5.46
N LEU A 341 -18.23 -1.29 -4.56
CA LEU A 341 -17.77 0.06 -4.90
C LEU A 341 -16.26 0.13 -4.68
N ALA A 342 -15.48 0.09 -5.76
CA ALA A 342 -14.03 0.23 -5.73
C ALA A 342 -13.63 1.71 -5.81
N VAL A 343 -13.09 2.24 -4.71
CA VAL A 343 -12.70 3.64 -4.57
C VAL A 343 -11.18 3.77 -4.65
N GLU A 344 -10.69 4.34 -5.75
CA GLU A 344 -9.25 4.56 -5.94
C GLU A 344 -8.77 5.72 -5.07
N LEU A 345 -7.84 5.44 -4.15
CA LEU A 345 -7.17 6.47 -3.38
C LEU A 345 -6.22 7.26 -4.29
N THR A 346 -6.43 8.57 -4.37
CA THR A 346 -5.55 9.46 -5.13
C THR A 346 -4.30 9.81 -4.32
N PRO A 347 -3.15 10.04 -4.98
CA PRO A 347 -2.00 10.68 -4.34
C PRO A 347 -2.36 12.07 -3.79
N LEU A 348 -1.55 12.56 -2.85
CA LEU A 348 -1.68 13.91 -2.31
C LEU A 348 -1.33 14.93 -3.38
N SER A 349 -2.08 16.03 -3.44
CA SER A 349 -1.72 17.18 -4.27
C SER A 349 -0.50 17.91 -3.69
N PRO A 350 0.15 18.81 -4.47
CA PRO A 350 1.21 19.67 -3.94
C PRO A 350 0.76 20.51 -2.73
N ALA A 351 -0.49 21.00 -2.74
CA ALA A 351 -1.05 21.78 -1.64
C ALA A 351 -1.28 20.95 -0.36
N GLN A 352 -1.75 19.71 -0.53
CA GLN A 352 -1.89 18.75 0.58
C GLN A 352 -0.53 18.33 1.14
N THR A 353 0.47 18.17 0.27
CA THR A 353 1.85 17.87 0.69
C THR A 353 2.44 19.02 1.49
N ARG A 354 2.23 20.27 1.06
CA ARG A 354 2.62 21.46 1.82
C ARG A 354 1.95 21.50 3.19
N SER A 355 0.63 21.29 3.24
CA SER A 355 -0.12 21.28 4.50
C SER A 355 0.39 20.19 5.47
N ALA A 356 0.79 19.03 4.94
CA ALA A 356 1.40 17.97 5.74
C ALA A 356 2.78 18.36 6.30
N PHE A 357 3.58 19.11 5.56
CA PHE A 357 4.87 19.64 6.01
C PHE A 357 4.68 20.74 7.06
N ASP A 358 3.75 21.67 6.83
CA ASP A 358 3.46 22.79 7.74
C ASP A 358 3.04 22.28 9.14
N ARG A 359 2.41 21.11 9.22
CA ARG A 359 2.12 20.43 10.51
C ARG A 359 3.39 20.04 11.27
N HIS A 360 4.40 19.53 10.57
CA HIS A 360 5.62 19.02 11.19
C HIS A 360 6.65 20.13 11.43
N GLU A 361 6.65 21.19 10.62
CA GLU A 361 7.51 22.36 10.79
C GLU A 361 6.69 23.67 10.67
N PRO A 362 5.88 24.00 11.68
CA PRO A 362 5.05 25.21 11.66
C PRO A 362 5.88 26.51 11.70
N ALA A 363 7.15 26.42 12.13
CA ALA A 363 8.05 27.56 12.24
C ALA A 363 8.62 28.04 10.90
N GLY A 364 8.40 27.31 9.79
CA GLY A 364 8.82 27.72 8.45
C GLY A 364 10.33 27.88 8.27
N ARG A 365 11.14 27.07 8.98
CA ARG A 365 12.62 27.18 8.96
C ARG A 365 13.28 26.34 7.86
N THR A 366 12.50 25.57 7.13
CA THR A 366 12.95 24.75 5.99
C THR A 366 12.72 25.50 4.68
N PRO A 367 13.42 25.14 3.59
CA PRO A 367 13.21 25.77 2.28
C PRO A 367 11.75 25.72 1.85
N ALA A 368 11.23 26.84 1.31
CA ALA A 368 9.83 26.96 0.90
C ALA A 368 9.43 25.93 -0.17
N GLU A 369 10.39 25.55 -1.02
CA GLU A 369 10.25 24.60 -2.11
C GLU A 369 10.30 23.13 -1.65
N LEU A 370 10.73 22.85 -0.41
CA LEU A 370 11.02 21.49 0.06
C LEU A 370 9.80 20.57 -0.05
N ALA A 371 8.62 21.03 0.37
CA ALA A 371 7.40 20.24 0.29
C ALA A 371 7.04 19.88 -1.17
N ARG A 372 7.25 20.82 -2.11
CA ARG A 372 7.00 20.58 -3.54
C ARG A 372 8.06 19.65 -4.14
N ALA A 373 9.31 19.74 -3.69
CA ALA A 373 10.37 18.80 -4.06
C ALA A 373 10.09 17.37 -3.58
N VAL A 374 9.61 17.24 -2.33
CA VAL A 374 9.16 15.95 -1.80
C VAL A 374 7.94 15.43 -2.57
N HIS A 375 7.01 16.29 -2.98
CA HIS A 375 5.92 15.87 -3.86
C HIS A 375 6.44 15.34 -5.20
N ARG A 376 7.42 16.01 -5.83
CA ARG A 376 8.07 15.53 -7.07
C ARG A 376 8.73 14.16 -6.88
N LEU A 377 9.48 13.96 -5.80
CA LEU A 377 10.14 12.69 -5.50
C LEU A 377 9.14 11.56 -5.22
N THR A 378 8.10 11.84 -4.43
CA THR A 378 7.16 10.82 -3.94
C THR A 378 5.97 10.59 -4.86
N GLY A 379 5.75 11.44 -5.85
CA GLY A 379 4.51 11.50 -6.63
C GLY A 379 3.27 11.77 -5.77
N GLY A 380 3.44 12.40 -4.60
CA GLY A 380 2.36 12.61 -3.62
C GLY A 380 1.98 11.37 -2.82
N ARG A 381 2.78 10.30 -2.80
CA ARG A 381 2.50 9.10 -1.99
C ARG A 381 2.47 9.46 -0.48
N PRO A 382 1.34 9.28 0.22
CA PRO A 382 1.17 9.69 1.63
C PRO A 382 2.23 9.15 2.59
N LEU A 383 2.66 7.90 2.45
CA LEU A 383 3.71 7.32 3.29
C LEU A 383 5.03 8.10 3.16
N GLY A 384 5.44 8.40 1.93
CA GLY A 384 6.66 9.14 1.64
C GLY A 384 6.58 10.57 2.16
N VAL A 385 5.47 11.25 1.87
CA VAL A 385 5.21 12.63 2.34
C VAL A 385 5.23 12.70 3.86
N ALA A 386 4.58 11.77 4.56
CA ALA A 386 4.50 11.79 6.01
C ALA A 386 5.86 11.53 6.68
N LEU A 387 6.64 10.55 6.21
CA LEU A 387 7.94 10.26 6.83
C LEU A 387 8.96 11.36 6.55
N LEU A 388 9.01 11.87 5.31
CA LEU A 388 9.92 12.95 4.93
C LEU A 388 9.54 14.29 5.59
N GLY A 389 8.24 14.57 5.74
CA GLY A 389 7.75 15.73 6.47
C GLY A 389 8.11 15.67 7.96
N ARG A 390 7.96 14.51 8.59
CA ARG A 390 8.41 14.30 9.97
C ARG A 390 9.93 14.48 10.10
N ALA A 391 10.72 13.86 9.23
CA ALA A 391 12.17 14.00 9.21
C ALA A 391 12.62 15.46 9.03
N ALA A 392 11.87 16.28 8.27
CA ALA A 392 12.14 17.70 8.13
C ALA A 392 11.90 18.49 9.43
N GLY A 393 10.83 18.19 10.18
CA GLY A 393 10.57 18.83 11.48
C GLY A 393 11.58 18.45 12.57
N GLU A 394 11.99 17.18 12.58
CA GLU A 394 12.98 16.63 13.52
C GLU A 394 14.44 16.95 13.13
N ALA A 395 14.67 17.55 11.95
CA ALA A 395 16.01 17.86 11.48
C ALA A 395 16.77 18.80 12.43
N PRO A 396 18.08 18.57 12.67
CA PRO A 396 18.91 19.48 13.46
C PRO A 396 18.89 20.90 12.91
N ALA A 397 18.85 21.91 13.80
CA ALA A 397 18.73 23.32 13.41
C ALA A 397 19.77 23.78 12.37
N ARG A 398 21.02 23.30 12.49
CA ARG A 398 22.12 23.60 11.55
C ARG A 398 21.89 23.08 10.13
N LEU A 399 21.02 22.09 9.94
CA LEU A 399 20.76 21.47 8.64
C LEU A 399 19.48 22.01 7.98
N ARG A 400 18.59 22.66 8.74
CA ARG A 400 17.23 23.01 8.29
C ARG A 400 17.20 23.89 7.03
N ALA A 401 18.08 24.89 6.94
CA ALA A 401 18.14 25.81 5.82
C ALA A 401 18.59 25.15 4.51
N ASP A 402 19.34 24.04 4.60
CA ASP A 402 19.95 23.37 3.45
C ASP A 402 19.28 22.02 3.14
N LEU A 403 18.06 21.77 3.66
CA LEU A 403 17.38 20.51 3.43
C LEU A 403 16.96 20.36 1.97
N THR A 404 17.39 19.25 1.38
CA THR A 404 16.92 18.76 0.07
C THR A 404 16.25 17.40 0.27
N PRO A 405 15.44 16.90 -0.69
CA PRO A 405 14.92 15.54 -0.59
C PRO A 405 16.03 14.49 -0.42
N GLY A 406 17.17 14.67 -1.09
CA GLY A 406 18.35 13.81 -0.91
C GLY A 406 18.93 13.85 0.50
N ARG A 407 18.98 15.02 1.16
CA ARG A 407 19.42 15.11 2.56
C ARG A 407 18.42 14.52 3.54
N LEU A 408 17.11 14.66 3.29
CA LEU A 408 16.07 14.04 4.13
C LEU A 408 16.20 12.50 4.17
N LEU A 409 16.64 11.87 3.07
CA LEU A 409 16.89 10.43 3.01
C LEU A 409 18.07 9.98 3.88
N ASP A 410 19.03 10.87 4.17
CA ASP A 410 20.20 10.59 5.02
C ASP A 410 19.89 10.67 6.52
N LEU A 411 18.74 11.27 6.89
CA LEU A 411 18.36 11.52 8.28
C LEU A 411 17.78 10.28 8.96
N THR A 412 17.67 10.38 10.28
CA THR A 412 16.89 9.47 11.12
C THR A 412 15.63 10.17 11.62
N VAL A 413 14.62 9.38 11.97
CA VAL A 413 13.32 9.87 12.43
C VAL A 413 12.82 9.02 13.60
N GLU A 414 12.22 9.66 14.58
CA GLU A 414 11.59 8.99 15.72
C GLU A 414 10.15 8.58 15.35
N LEU A 415 9.92 7.27 15.22
CA LEU A 415 8.58 6.75 14.90
C LEU A 415 7.69 6.63 16.14
N ARG A 416 8.29 6.30 17.29
CA ARG A 416 7.67 6.09 18.59
C ARG A 416 8.57 6.69 19.66
N GLU A 417 7.99 7.30 20.68
CA GLU A 417 8.74 7.92 21.81
C GLU A 417 9.62 6.90 22.55
N ASP A 418 9.16 5.64 22.64
CA ASP A 418 9.88 4.56 23.36
C ASP A 418 10.86 3.77 22.49
N ALA A 419 11.14 4.20 21.24
CA ALA A 419 11.98 3.46 20.31
C ALA A 419 13.13 4.32 19.78
N PRO A 420 14.31 3.74 19.48
CA PRO A 420 15.41 4.48 18.91
C PRO A 420 15.02 5.07 17.52
N PRO A 421 15.60 6.24 17.15
CA PRO A 421 15.42 6.80 15.82
C PRO A 421 15.80 5.81 14.73
N VAL A 422 15.00 5.73 13.67
CA VAL A 422 15.24 4.83 12.54
C VAL A 422 15.67 5.63 11.29
N PRO A 423 16.53 5.07 10.43
CA PRO A 423 16.97 5.76 9.21
C PRO A 423 15.84 5.87 8.18
N VAL A 424 15.61 7.08 7.65
CA VAL A 424 14.46 7.39 6.80
C VAL A 424 14.39 6.52 5.55
N ALA A 425 15.47 6.45 4.75
CA ALA A 425 15.47 5.72 3.49
C ALA A 425 15.26 4.19 3.66
N PRO A 426 15.98 3.47 4.54
CA PRO A 426 15.73 2.06 4.80
C PRO A 426 14.31 1.78 5.33
N THR A 427 13.78 2.62 6.22
CA THR A 427 12.41 2.47 6.73
C THR A 427 11.39 2.65 5.60
N LEU A 428 11.53 3.69 4.76
CA LEU A 428 10.62 3.91 3.63
C LEU A 428 10.67 2.72 2.65
N LEU A 429 11.87 2.21 2.36
CA LEU A 429 12.06 1.09 1.46
C LEU A 429 11.45 -0.20 2.02
N ALA A 430 11.60 -0.49 3.31
CA ALA A 430 11.02 -1.68 3.94
C ALA A 430 9.48 -1.68 3.90
N GLU A 431 8.86 -0.51 4.07
CA GLU A 431 7.39 -0.36 4.01
C GLU A 431 6.85 -0.45 2.57
N LEU A 432 7.60 0.07 1.59
CA LEU A 432 7.22 0.00 0.17
C LEU A 432 7.55 -1.36 -0.44
N LEU A 433 8.63 -2.01 -0.04
CA LEU A 433 9.08 -3.26 -0.62
C LEU A 433 9.47 -4.24 0.51
N PRO A 434 8.48 -4.88 1.18
CA PRO A 434 8.71 -5.79 2.29
C PRO A 434 9.20 -7.17 1.81
N VAL A 435 10.35 -7.17 1.12
CA VAL A 435 11.02 -8.38 0.64
C VAL A 435 12.15 -8.77 1.57
N ARG A 436 12.38 -10.08 1.74
CA ARG A 436 13.46 -10.57 2.61
C ARG A 436 14.85 -10.12 2.16
N ARG A 437 15.04 -9.95 0.84
CA ARG A 437 16.31 -9.55 0.23
C ARG A 437 16.08 -8.45 -0.81
N PRO A 438 16.28 -7.17 -0.46
CA PRO A 438 16.14 -6.05 -1.40
C PRO A 438 17.34 -5.88 -2.34
N GLY A 439 18.47 -6.56 -2.11
CA GLY A 439 19.70 -6.45 -2.93
C GLY A 439 19.50 -6.62 -4.44
N PRO A 440 18.83 -7.69 -4.93
CA PRO A 440 18.51 -7.85 -6.35
C PRO A 440 17.74 -6.67 -6.94
N TYR A 441 16.78 -6.12 -6.19
CA TYR A 441 15.98 -4.98 -6.62
C TYR A 441 16.85 -3.72 -6.73
N ALA A 442 17.79 -3.53 -5.80
CA ALA A 442 18.71 -2.40 -5.80
C ALA A 442 19.64 -2.42 -7.03
N VAL A 443 20.19 -3.60 -7.36
CA VAL A 443 21.03 -3.79 -8.55
C VAL A 443 20.23 -3.54 -9.84
N LEU A 444 19.03 -4.12 -9.96
CA LEU A 444 18.21 -4.00 -11.18
C LEU A 444 17.54 -2.63 -11.34
N ALA A 445 17.43 -1.81 -10.28
CA ALA A 445 16.89 -0.46 -10.40
C ALA A 445 17.73 0.48 -11.29
N ALA A 446 18.99 0.12 -11.56
CA ALA A 446 19.87 0.85 -12.45
C ALA A 446 19.56 0.62 -13.95
N THR A 447 18.78 -0.39 -14.31
CA THR A 447 18.58 -0.79 -15.71
C THR A 447 17.36 -0.11 -16.36
N HIS A 448 17.36 -0.07 -17.69
CA HIS A 448 16.33 0.63 -18.47
C HIS A 448 15.23 -0.31 -18.98
N ASP A 449 15.60 -1.54 -19.33
CA ASP A 449 14.73 -2.53 -19.94
C ASP A 449 14.99 -3.94 -19.38
N GLU A 450 14.18 -4.91 -19.81
CA GLU A 450 14.29 -6.31 -19.38
C GLU A 450 15.58 -6.98 -19.86
N GLU A 451 16.12 -6.56 -21.02
CA GLU A 451 17.35 -7.13 -21.58
C GLU A 451 18.58 -6.75 -20.74
N SER A 452 18.73 -5.45 -20.47
CA SER A 452 19.76 -4.92 -19.57
C SER A 452 19.60 -5.44 -18.14
N ALA A 453 18.36 -5.65 -17.67
CA ALA A 453 18.09 -6.29 -16.38
C ALA A 453 18.60 -7.75 -16.33
N ARG A 454 18.28 -8.57 -17.33
CA ARG A 454 18.77 -9.95 -17.42
C ARG A 454 20.28 -10.03 -17.52
N MET A 455 20.89 -9.18 -18.36
CA MET A 455 22.34 -9.11 -18.49
C MET A 455 23.00 -8.77 -17.16
N LEU A 456 22.50 -7.73 -16.47
CA LEU A 456 23.05 -7.31 -15.19
C LEU A 456 22.86 -8.36 -14.10
N ALA A 457 21.70 -9.02 -14.07
CA ALA A 457 21.45 -10.15 -13.16
C ALA A 457 22.47 -11.27 -13.39
N HIS A 458 22.73 -11.64 -14.64
CA HIS A 458 23.73 -12.67 -14.97
C HIS A 458 25.15 -12.26 -14.56
N ALA A 459 25.50 -10.97 -14.66
CA ALA A 459 26.83 -10.48 -14.33
C ALA A 459 27.07 -10.27 -12.82
N ARG A 460 26.02 -9.93 -12.05
CA ARG A 460 26.17 -9.43 -10.66
C ARG A 460 25.40 -10.22 -9.60
N LEU A 461 24.43 -11.05 -9.99
CA LEU A 461 23.53 -11.76 -9.07
C LEU A 461 23.60 -13.30 -9.22
N GLN A 462 24.73 -13.84 -9.70
CA GLN A 462 24.89 -15.29 -9.91
C GLN A 462 24.67 -16.11 -8.64
N ALA A 463 25.13 -15.61 -7.48
CA ALA A 463 24.91 -16.27 -6.19
C ALA A 463 23.43 -16.33 -5.77
N GLU A 464 22.57 -15.48 -6.34
CA GLU A 464 21.12 -15.47 -6.10
C GLU A 464 20.32 -16.23 -7.17
N SER A 465 21.01 -16.76 -8.18
CA SER A 465 20.46 -17.38 -9.38
C SER A 465 20.24 -18.90 -9.28
N LEU A 466 20.37 -19.51 -8.09
CA LEU A 466 20.26 -20.96 -7.94
C LEU A 466 18.88 -21.51 -8.37
N ASP A 467 17.84 -20.68 -8.34
CA ASP A 467 16.48 -21.00 -8.80
C ASP A 467 15.95 -19.99 -9.83
N GLY A 468 16.36 -20.10 -11.10
CA GLY A 468 15.75 -19.42 -12.24
C GLY A 468 16.14 -17.94 -12.49
N ASP A 469 15.59 -17.36 -13.55
CA ASP A 469 15.86 -15.98 -14.01
C ASP A 469 15.47 -14.95 -12.93
N VAL A 470 16.48 -14.32 -12.32
CA VAL A 470 16.33 -13.34 -11.24
C VAL A 470 15.57 -12.11 -11.71
N ALA A 471 15.84 -11.62 -12.93
CA ALA A 471 15.17 -10.43 -13.46
C ALA A 471 13.68 -10.70 -13.68
N LEU A 472 13.34 -11.89 -14.20
CA LEU A 472 11.95 -12.33 -14.34
C LEU A 472 11.23 -12.40 -12.98
N ARG A 473 11.85 -13.02 -11.97
CA ARG A 473 11.27 -13.12 -10.62
C ARG A 473 11.04 -11.75 -9.97
N VAL A 474 12.01 -10.85 -10.10
CA VAL A 474 11.89 -9.47 -9.58
C VAL A 474 10.75 -8.73 -10.28
N ARG A 475 10.66 -8.83 -11.60
CA ARG A 475 9.57 -8.22 -12.38
C ARG A 475 8.21 -8.75 -11.95
N ASP A 476 8.06 -10.06 -11.86
CA ASP A 476 6.79 -10.70 -11.51
C ASP A 476 6.39 -10.39 -10.06
N GLN A 477 7.34 -10.27 -9.14
CA GLN A 477 7.08 -9.80 -7.78
C GLN A 477 6.67 -8.32 -7.74
N LEU A 478 7.32 -7.44 -8.51
CA LEU A 478 6.92 -6.03 -8.61
C LEU A 478 5.49 -5.90 -9.14
N ARG A 479 5.14 -6.67 -10.18
CA ARG A 479 3.78 -6.75 -10.73
C ARG A 479 2.76 -7.27 -9.71
N ALA A 480 3.10 -8.33 -8.97
CA ALA A 480 2.23 -8.88 -7.91
C ALA A 480 1.94 -7.86 -6.80
N GLU A 481 2.84 -6.90 -6.60
CA GLU A 481 2.72 -5.81 -5.63
C GLU A 481 2.07 -4.53 -6.20
N ASP A 482 1.49 -4.60 -7.41
CA ASP A 482 0.84 -3.48 -8.13
C ASP A 482 1.81 -2.30 -8.40
N TRP A 483 3.11 -2.59 -8.53
CA TRP A 483 4.07 -1.61 -9.05
C TRP A 483 3.87 -1.48 -10.55
N GLY A 484 3.62 -0.25 -11.01
CA GLY A 484 3.36 0.02 -12.43
C GLY A 484 4.56 -0.33 -13.30
N GLU A 485 4.27 -0.72 -14.54
CA GLU A 485 5.24 -0.76 -15.62
C GLU A 485 5.25 0.60 -16.31
N GLY A 486 6.45 1.08 -16.65
CA GLY A 486 6.60 2.38 -17.30
C GLY A 486 7.74 2.33 -18.32
N PRO A 487 7.67 3.14 -19.39
CA PRO A 487 8.73 3.19 -20.37
C PRO A 487 10.00 3.76 -19.73
N GLY A 488 11.15 3.17 -20.08
CA GLY A 488 12.47 3.73 -19.81
C GLY A 488 13.20 3.22 -18.57
N HIS A 489 12.55 2.55 -17.61
CA HIS A 489 13.22 1.91 -16.48
C HIS A 489 12.58 0.59 -16.08
N PHE A 490 13.41 -0.38 -15.68
CA PHE A 490 12.94 -1.66 -15.16
C PHE A 490 12.15 -1.50 -13.85
N VAL A 491 12.57 -0.58 -12.99
CA VAL A 491 11.76 -0.09 -11.85
C VAL A 491 11.20 1.28 -12.22
N ALA A 492 9.92 1.32 -12.59
CA ALA A 492 9.31 2.53 -13.14
C ALA A 492 8.86 3.56 -12.08
N ASP A 493 8.53 3.13 -10.85
CA ASP A 493 8.10 4.06 -9.80
C ASP A 493 9.28 4.95 -9.34
N PRO A 494 9.17 6.29 -9.45
CA PRO A 494 10.30 7.19 -9.17
C PRO A 494 10.80 7.12 -7.73
N LEU A 495 9.89 7.00 -6.75
CA LEU A 495 10.25 6.94 -5.34
C LEU A 495 10.95 5.62 -5.02
N LEU A 496 10.37 4.50 -5.46
CA LEU A 496 10.96 3.18 -5.26
C LEU A 496 12.34 3.10 -5.93
N ARG A 497 12.47 3.56 -7.18
CA ARG A 497 13.75 3.59 -7.89
C ARG A 497 14.78 4.45 -7.14
N ALA A 498 14.41 5.65 -6.68
CA ALA A 498 15.31 6.52 -5.93
C ALA A 498 15.81 5.86 -4.62
N LEU A 499 14.93 5.15 -3.89
CA LEU A 499 15.30 4.42 -2.68
C LEU A 499 16.19 3.20 -2.95
N LEU A 500 15.92 2.49 -4.05
CA LEU A 500 16.73 1.34 -4.47
C LEU A 500 18.12 1.78 -4.94
N LEU A 501 18.23 2.89 -5.67
CA LEU A 501 19.51 3.49 -6.04
C LEU A 501 20.24 4.08 -4.82
N TYR A 502 19.51 4.68 -3.88
CA TYR A 502 20.07 5.09 -2.59
C TYR A 502 20.66 3.88 -1.85
N ARG A 503 19.92 2.77 -1.79
CA ARG A 503 20.40 1.52 -1.20
C ARG A 503 21.63 1.01 -1.94
N LEU A 504 21.56 0.79 -3.26
CA LEU A 504 22.68 0.30 -4.07
C LEU A 504 23.98 1.06 -3.80
N ARG A 505 23.84 2.36 -3.52
CA ARG A 505 24.96 3.22 -3.23
C ARG A 505 25.51 3.10 -1.82
N PHE A 506 24.66 3.00 -0.81
CA PHE A 506 25.04 3.10 0.61
C PHE A 506 24.87 1.79 1.39
N GLU A 507 24.47 0.70 0.73
CA GLU A 507 24.15 -0.60 1.34
C GLU A 507 25.33 -1.27 2.04
N ASP A 508 26.56 -0.99 1.60
CA ASP A 508 27.73 -1.71 2.10
C ASP A 508 28.27 -1.18 3.44
N ASP A 509 27.79 -0.05 4.00
CA ASP A 509 28.40 0.70 5.12
C ASP A 509 29.92 1.01 4.99
N ASP A 510 30.58 0.45 3.96
CA ASP A 510 31.94 0.65 3.51
C ASP A 510 32.06 2.01 2.83
N HIS A 511 32.03 3.04 3.68
CA HIS A 511 32.69 4.28 3.35
C HIS A 511 34.20 3.98 3.23
N PRO A 512 34.87 4.32 2.10
CA PRO A 512 34.46 5.28 1.07
C PRO A 512 34.24 4.76 -0.35
N HIS A 513 34.09 3.46 -0.62
CA HIS A 513 34.34 2.99 -1.99
C HIS A 513 33.14 2.85 -2.94
N TYR A 514 31.88 3.05 -2.50
CA TYR A 514 30.68 2.95 -3.38
C TYR A 514 30.78 1.77 -4.37
N ALA A 515 31.35 0.65 -3.92
CA ALA A 515 31.94 -0.34 -4.81
C ALA A 515 30.85 -1.05 -5.62
N SER A 516 29.72 -1.36 -4.98
CA SER A 516 28.55 -1.94 -5.65
C SER A 516 27.97 -1.01 -6.72
N TRP A 517 27.77 0.27 -6.40
CA TRP A 517 27.36 1.31 -7.36
C TRP A 517 28.27 1.38 -8.58
N HIS A 518 29.58 1.51 -8.34
CA HIS A 518 30.55 1.65 -9.42
C HIS A 518 30.61 0.38 -10.27
N ALA A 519 30.57 -0.81 -9.66
CA ALA A 519 30.56 -2.07 -10.38
C ALA A 519 29.31 -2.23 -11.26
N VAL A 520 28.12 -1.90 -10.75
CA VAL A 520 26.87 -1.99 -11.53
C VAL A 520 26.90 -1.05 -12.73
N HIS A 521 27.21 0.23 -12.52
CA HIS A 521 27.24 1.19 -13.61
C HIS A 521 28.39 0.94 -14.60
N GLU A 522 29.53 0.44 -14.16
CA GLU A 522 30.63 0.02 -15.04
C GLU A 522 30.24 -1.20 -15.90
N THR A 523 29.54 -2.18 -15.34
CA THR A 523 29.01 -3.33 -16.10
C THR A 523 28.03 -2.85 -17.18
N LEU A 524 27.07 -1.99 -16.83
CA LEU A 524 26.11 -1.44 -17.79
C LEU A 524 26.80 -0.57 -18.85
N TYR A 525 27.75 0.28 -18.44
CA TYR A 525 28.54 1.11 -19.34
C TYR A 525 29.29 0.27 -20.39
N ARG A 526 29.88 -0.87 -20.00
CA ARG A 526 30.54 -1.80 -20.93
C ARG A 526 29.56 -2.56 -21.81
N HIS A 527 28.39 -2.92 -21.28
CA HIS A 527 27.37 -3.67 -22.02
C HIS A 527 26.86 -2.92 -23.26
N TYR A 528 26.67 -1.60 -23.17
CA TYR A 528 26.22 -0.78 -24.29
C TYR A 528 27.29 -0.52 -25.37
N GLY A 529 28.42 -1.23 -25.32
CA GLY A 529 29.45 -1.24 -26.35
C GLY A 529 30.44 -0.07 -26.28
N PRO A 530 31.42 0.00 -27.21
CA PRO A 530 32.46 1.02 -27.19
C PRO A 530 32.01 2.39 -27.74
N GLY A 531 30.90 2.44 -28.50
CA GLY A 531 30.40 3.67 -29.10
C GLY A 531 29.68 4.58 -28.09
N PRO A 532 29.66 5.92 -28.27
CA PRO A 532 29.00 6.85 -27.35
C PRO A 532 27.48 6.88 -27.53
N GLY A 533 26.80 5.76 -27.24
CA GLY A 533 25.34 5.69 -27.22
C GLY A 533 24.73 6.37 -25.98
N PRO A 534 23.46 6.84 -26.03
CA PRO A 534 22.82 7.57 -24.94
C PRO A 534 22.79 6.79 -23.61
N TYR A 535 22.52 5.48 -23.65
CA TYR A 535 22.53 4.62 -22.46
C TYR A 535 23.91 4.48 -21.83
N ARG A 536 24.97 4.37 -22.65
CA ARG A 536 26.35 4.35 -22.17
C ARG A 536 26.72 5.66 -21.50
N LEU A 537 26.43 6.79 -22.14
CA LEU A 537 26.72 8.12 -21.60
C LEU A 537 25.93 8.40 -20.31
N HIS A 538 24.69 7.93 -20.21
CA HIS A 538 23.91 7.98 -18.97
C HIS A 538 24.62 7.26 -17.82
N HIS A 539 25.11 6.04 -18.03
CA HIS A 539 25.87 5.32 -17.01
C HIS A 539 27.26 5.94 -16.74
N GLY A 540 27.89 6.54 -17.76
CA GLY A 540 29.09 7.36 -17.59
C GLY A 540 28.86 8.51 -16.62
N LEU A 541 27.76 9.25 -16.79
CA LEU A 541 27.36 10.32 -15.85
C LEU A 541 27.08 9.79 -14.44
N ALA A 542 26.42 8.63 -14.31
CA ALA A 542 26.19 8.00 -13.00
C ALA A 542 27.50 7.62 -12.28
N LEU A 543 28.58 7.37 -13.03
CA LEU A 543 29.94 7.17 -12.54
C LEU A 543 30.71 8.48 -12.30
N GLY A 544 30.12 9.64 -12.58
CA GLY A 544 30.78 10.95 -12.51
C GLY A 544 31.66 11.29 -13.72
N ARG A 545 31.63 10.48 -14.78
CA ARG A 545 32.41 10.70 -16.01
C ARG A 545 31.62 11.59 -16.97
N THR A 546 31.84 12.89 -16.91
CA THR A 546 31.07 13.87 -17.71
C THR A 546 31.68 14.18 -19.07
N GLU A 547 33.02 14.10 -19.19
CA GLU A 547 33.74 14.60 -20.38
C GLU A 547 33.37 13.88 -21.68
N GLU A 548 33.13 12.57 -21.61
CA GLU A 548 32.71 11.80 -22.78
C GLU A 548 31.34 12.24 -23.31
N ALA A 549 30.39 12.51 -22.41
CA ALA A 549 29.07 12.99 -22.79
C ALA A 549 29.12 14.41 -23.37
N VAL A 550 29.91 15.30 -22.77
CA VAL A 550 30.11 16.67 -23.31
C VAL A 550 30.76 16.63 -24.69
N THR A 551 31.78 15.79 -24.86
CA THR A 551 32.48 15.57 -26.13
C THR A 551 31.52 15.07 -27.21
N HIS A 552 30.74 14.02 -26.91
CA HIS A 552 29.76 13.48 -27.83
C HIS A 552 28.65 14.48 -28.20
N LEU A 553 28.10 15.19 -27.21
CA LEU A 553 27.07 16.20 -27.45
C LEU A 553 27.60 17.37 -28.27
N ARG A 554 28.86 17.79 -28.07
CA ARG A 554 29.52 18.80 -28.91
C ARG A 554 29.68 18.31 -30.35
N GLU A 555 30.18 17.10 -30.54
CA GLU A 555 30.46 16.53 -31.88
C GLU A 555 29.19 16.27 -32.69
N THR A 556 28.09 15.91 -32.02
CA THR A 556 26.80 15.69 -32.67
C THR A 556 25.97 16.96 -32.81
N PHE A 557 26.37 18.08 -32.19
CA PHE A 557 25.65 19.34 -32.23
C PHE A 557 25.48 19.92 -33.64
N PRO A 558 26.47 19.87 -34.57
CA PRO A 558 26.30 20.41 -35.92
C PRO A 558 25.32 19.62 -36.82
N GLY A 559 24.82 18.47 -36.35
CA GLY A 559 23.93 17.60 -37.13
C GLY A 559 22.56 18.22 -37.39
N GLN A 560 21.81 17.66 -38.35
CA GLN A 560 20.48 18.17 -38.70
C GLN A 560 19.38 17.83 -37.67
N ASP A 561 19.58 16.78 -36.87
CA ASP A 561 18.62 16.27 -35.88
C ASP A 561 18.76 16.97 -34.50
N VAL A 562 18.29 18.22 -34.41
CA VAL A 562 18.32 18.99 -33.16
C VAL A 562 17.32 18.47 -32.12
N LEU A 563 16.17 17.97 -32.54
CA LEU A 563 15.17 17.43 -31.62
C LEU A 563 15.68 16.14 -30.96
N GLY A 564 16.29 15.23 -31.73
CA GLY A 564 16.97 14.08 -31.16
C GLY A 564 18.20 14.47 -30.35
N TRP A 565 18.91 15.54 -30.69
CA TRP A 565 20.00 16.07 -29.85
C TRP A 565 19.49 16.55 -28.48
N LEU A 566 18.41 17.32 -28.44
CA LEU A 566 17.75 17.75 -27.20
C LEU A 566 17.21 16.55 -26.40
N GLY A 567 16.63 15.57 -27.08
CA GLY A 567 16.17 14.31 -26.50
C GLY A 567 17.32 13.51 -25.86
N ARG A 568 18.46 13.39 -26.56
CA ARG A 568 19.68 12.76 -26.05
C ARG A 568 20.24 13.50 -24.84
N LEU A 569 20.35 14.82 -24.90
CA LEU A 569 20.78 15.67 -23.77
C LEU A 569 19.90 15.43 -22.54
N ARG A 570 18.57 15.45 -22.70
CA ARG A 570 17.61 15.20 -21.63
C ARG A 570 17.75 13.80 -21.04
N PHE A 571 17.87 12.79 -21.88
CA PHE A 571 18.04 11.40 -21.45
C PHE A 571 19.35 11.17 -20.68
N ILE A 572 20.46 11.71 -21.19
CA ILE A 572 21.77 11.61 -20.54
C ILE A 572 21.75 12.34 -19.20
N ALA A 573 21.18 13.55 -19.14
CA ALA A 573 21.05 14.34 -17.92
C ALA A 573 20.09 13.74 -16.88
N ALA A 574 19.27 12.74 -17.23
CA ALA A 574 18.43 12.01 -16.29
C ALA A 574 19.22 10.95 -15.48
N ALA A 575 20.53 10.82 -15.71
CA ALA A 575 21.41 9.96 -14.93
C ALA A 575 21.34 10.27 -13.44
N PRO A 576 21.31 9.25 -12.55
CA PRO A 576 21.33 9.51 -11.12
C PRO A 576 22.68 10.10 -10.71
N TYR A 577 22.66 11.15 -9.90
CA TYR A 577 23.87 11.89 -9.53
C TYR A 577 24.73 11.14 -8.50
N PRO A 578 26.05 11.02 -8.69
CA PRO A 578 26.98 10.47 -7.71
C PRO A 578 27.21 11.42 -6.49
N ARG A 579 26.14 11.85 -5.79
CA ARG A 579 26.12 12.47 -4.45
C ARG A 579 26.87 11.76 -3.29
N GLU A 580 27.86 12.42 -2.70
CA GLU A 580 28.48 12.00 -1.44
C GLU A 580 27.53 12.20 -0.23
N ARG A 581 27.53 11.25 0.71
CA ARG A 581 26.71 11.34 1.93
C ARG A 581 27.19 12.49 2.81
N ASN A 582 26.27 13.31 3.33
CA ASN A 582 26.57 14.43 4.23
C ASN A 582 27.56 15.48 3.71
N ARG A 583 27.76 15.60 2.40
CA ARG A 583 28.65 16.62 1.82
C ARG A 583 28.21 18.03 2.26
N PRO A 584 29.10 18.84 2.85
CA PRO A 584 28.80 20.23 3.20
C PRO A 584 28.80 21.12 1.95
N GLY A 585 28.06 22.23 2.02
CA GLY A 585 27.98 23.22 0.93
C GLY A 585 26.98 22.88 -0.19
N PRO A 586 26.91 23.75 -1.22
CA PRO A 586 26.00 23.59 -2.34
C PRO A 586 26.38 22.42 -3.25
N ASP A 587 25.42 21.97 -4.06
CA ASP A 587 25.65 20.91 -5.05
C ASP A 587 26.76 21.32 -6.05
N PRO A 588 27.81 20.50 -6.25
CA PRO A 588 28.90 20.82 -7.19
C PRO A 588 28.45 21.11 -8.62
N ARG A 589 27.37 20.48 -9.09
CA ARG A 589 26.83 20.72 -10.43
C ARG A 589 26.42 22.17 -10.63
N ARG A 590 26.02 22.86 -9.55
CA ARG A 590 25.66 24.28 -9.56
C ARG A 590 26.82 25.16 -10.02
N ALA A 591 28.00 24.97 -9.43
CA ALA A 591 29.19 25.78 -9.75
C ALA A 591 29.61 25.60 -11.21
N VAL A 592 29.58 24.35 -11.72
CA VAL A 592 29.84 24.07 -13.14
C VAL A 592 28.79 24.71 -14.02
N ALA A 593 27.50 24.54 -13.72
CA ALA A 593 26.40 25.08 -14.52
C ALA A 593 26.48 26.61 -14.66
N LEU A 594 26.81 27.31 -13.58
CA LEU A 594 26.97 28.78 -13.56
C LEU A 594 28.31 29.25 -14.16
N GLY A 595 29.22 28.33 -14.50
CA GLY A 595 30.55 28.66 -15.02
C GLY A 595 31.50 29.27 -13.97
N GLN A 596 31.25 28.99 -12.69
CA GLN A 596 32.07 29.45 -11.56
C GLN A 596 33.27 28.53 -11.31
N GLU A 597 33.16 27.26 -11.73
CA GLU A 597 34.26 26.30 -11.65
C GLU A 597 35.12 26.37 -12.92
N PRO A 598 36.46 26.48 -12.80
CA PRO A 598 37.33 26.42 -13.96
C PRO A 598 37.16 25.08 -14.68
N PRO A 599 37.17 25.06 -16.03
CA PRO A 599 37.10 23.81 -16.75
C PRO A 599 38.29 22.91 -16.38
N GLY A 600 38.06 21.60 -16.39
CA GLY A 600 39.14 20.62 -16.31
C GLY A 600 40.05 20.67 -17.54
N ALA A 601 40.91 19.67 -17.71
CA ALA A 601 41.72 19.55 -18.92
C ALA A 601 40.83 19.48 -20.17
N LEU A 602 40.89 20.51 -21.01
CA LEU A 602 40.17 20.55 -22.28
C LEU A 602 40.78 19.56 -23.28
N PRO A 603 39.99 19.02 -24.22
CA PRO A 603 40.53 18.23 -25.32
C PRO A 603 41.59 19.02 -26.11
N ALA A 604 42.69 18.37 -26.49
CA ALA A 604 43.75 19.01 -27.25
C ALA A 604 43.29 19.38 -28.67
N GLY A 605 43.80 20.49 -29.20
CA GLY A 605 43.60 20.88 -30.60
C GLY A 605 42.26 21.55 -30.93
N LEU A 606 41.48 21.98 -29.92
CA LEU A 606 40.26 22.76 -30.15
C LEU A 606 40.59 24.21 -30.51
N ASP A 607 39.97 24.73 -31.57
CA ASP A 607 39.97 26.16 -31.85
C ASP A 607 39.13 26.94 -30.80
N PRO A 608 39.21 28.28 -30.76
CA PRO A 608 38.49 29.08 -29.77
C PRO A 608 36.96 28.89 -29.81
N ASP A 609 36.37 28.75 -31.00
CA ASP A 609 34.91 28.65 -31.14
C ASP A 609 34.38 27.27 -30.70
N THR A 610 35.11 26.22 -31.05
CA THR A 610 34.83 24.84 -30.61
C THR A 610 35.03 24.69 -29.11
N THR A 611 36.00 25.40 -28.54
CA THR A 611 36.19 25.49 -27.08
C THR A 611 34.99 26.15 -26.41
N GLU A 612 34.49 27.26 -26.96
CA GLU A 612 33.30 27.94 -26.45
C GLU A 612 32.04 27.06 -26.53
N LEU A 613 31.87 26.33 -27.63
CA LEU A 613 30.78 25.35 -27.80
C LEU A 613 30.88 24.24 -26.74
N HIS A 614 32.07 23.65 -26.57
CA HIS A 614 32.32 22.61 -25.56
C HIS A 614 31.95 23.08 -24.15
N LEU A 615 32.40 24.27 -23.76
CA LEU A 615 32.07 24.85 -22.46
C LEU A 615 30.57 25.14 -22.31
N SER A 616 29.91 25.58 -23.37
CA SER A 616 28.45 25.83 -23.37
C SER A 616 27.66 24.54 -23.18
N VAL A 617 28.03 23.47 -23.88
CA VAL A 617 27.45 22.14 -23.73
C VAL A 617 27.71 21.58 -22.32
N ARG A 618 28.92 21.76 -21.77
CA ARG A 618 29.26 21.33 -20.40
C ARG A 618 28.35 21.99 -19.37
N ARG A 619 28.19 23.32 -19.43
CA ARG A 619 27.31 24.06 -18.51
C ARG A 619 25.85 23.65 -18.66
N LEU A 620 25.40 23.49 -19.90
CA LEU A 620 24.04 23.06 -20.21
C LEU A 620 23.72 21.67 -19.65
N LEU A 621 24.63 20.71 -19.82
CA LEU A 621 24.50 19.36 -19.29
C LEU A 621 24.37 19.37 -17.76
N HIS A 622 25.24 20.10 -17.06
CA HIS A 622 25.21 20.18 -15.60
C HIS A 622 23.98 20.93 -15.07
N ALA A 623 23.56 22.00 -15.75
CA ALA A 623 22.35 22.72 -15.41
C ALA A 623 21.12 21.81 -15.50
N LEU A 624 20.98 21.08 -16.62
CA LEU A 624 19.87 20.16 -16.79
C LEU A 624 19.93 19.00 -15.79
N TRP A 625 21.12 18.43 -15.58
CA TRP A 625 21.33 17.33 -14.64
C TRP A 625 20.96 17.69 -13.20
N LEU A 626 21.22 18.93 -12.76
CA LEU A 626 20.82 19.42 -11.45
C LEU A 626 19.29 19.65 -11.36
N LEU A 627 18.71 20.32 -12.35
CA LEU A 627 17.31 20.77 -12.30
C LEU A 627 16.29 19.62 -12.43
N THR A 628 16.67 18.53 -13.12
CA THR A 628 15.81 17.34 -13.27
C THR A 628 15.99 16.30 -12.17
N ASP A 629 17.02 16.43 -11.32
CA ASP A 629 17.28 15.49 -10.23
C ASP A 629 16.17 15.55 -9.15
N PRO A 630 15.43 14.44 -8.90
CA PRO A 630 14.38 14.41 -7.90
C PRO A 630 14.88 14.59 -6.46
N LEU A 631 16.19 14.44 -6.22
CA LEU A 631 16.82 14.59 -4.90
C LEU A 631 17.35 16.00 -4.64
N ALA A 632 17.39 16.86 -5.66
CA ALA A 632 17.81 18.26 -5.55
C ALA A 632 16.60 19.22 -5.43
N LEU A 633 16.86 20.44 -4.95
CA LEU A 633 15.93 21.56 -5.09
C LEU A 633 16.16 22.23 -6.45
N PRO A 634 15.12 22.78 -7.10
CA PRO A 634 15.31 23.62 -8.27
C PRO A 634 16.05 24.91 -7.89
N ASP A 635 16.76 25.48 -8.86
CA ASP A 635 17.55 26.68 -8.70
C ASP A 635 17.24 27.64 -9.86
N ASP A 636 16.63 28.78 -9.55
CA ASP A 636 16.21 29.75 -10.57
C ASP A 636 17.39 30.38 -11.31
N GLU A 637 18.53 30.58 -10.64
CA GLU A 637 19.75 31.12 -11.27
C GLU A 637 20.28 30.12 -12.30
N VAL A 638 20.30 28.83 -11.94
CA VAL A 638 20.69 27.75 -12.86
C VAL A 638 19.68 27.61 -14.00
N ALA A 639 18.38 27.79 -13.75
CA ALA A 639 17.35 27.76 -14.79
C ALA A 639 17.48 28.92 -15.80
N ASP A 640 17.82 30.12 -15.33
CA ASP A 640 18.12 31.26 -16.20
C ASP A 640 19.41 31.03 -16.99
N ARG A 641 20.42 30.41 -16.37
CA ARG A 641 21.65 30.05 -17.06
C ARG A 641 21.42 28.99 -18.14
N LEU A 642 20.61 27.97 -17.86
CA LEU A 642 20.16 26.97 -18.83
C LEU A 642 19.54 27.66 -20.07
N ALA A 643 18.63 28.61 -19.84
CA ALA A 643 17.99 29.37 -20.92
C ALA A 643 19.02 30.18 -21.73
N HIS A 644 19.96 30.83 -21.05
CA HIS A 644 21.02 31.60 -21.69
C HIS A 644 21.90 30.75 -22.60
N GLU A 645 22.35 29.58 -22.13
CA GLU A 645 23.17 28.67 -22.95
C GLU A 645 22.39 28.16 -24.17
N LEU A 646 21.11 27.79 -24.02
CA LEU A 646 20.28 27.35 -25.15
C LEU A 646 20.08 28.45 -26.20
N ARG A 647 19.88 29.71 -25.78
CA ARG A 647 19.81 30.85 -26.72
C ARG A 647 21.13 31.05 -27.44
N ARG A 648 22.26 30.97 -26.73
CA ARG A 648 23.59 31.07 -27.33
C ARG A 648 23.83 29.97 -28.37
N LEU A 649 23.43 28.74 -28.07
CA LEU A 649 23.47 27.63 -29.02
C LEU A 649 22.54 27.83 -30.21
N SER A 650 21.34 28.41 -30.01
CA SER A 650 20.40 28.68 -31.10
C SER A 650 20.98 29.62 -32.17
N GLY A 651 21.79 30.61 -31.75
CA GLY A 651 22.46 31.54 -32.67
C GLY A 651 23.63 30.92 -33.44
N ARG A 652 24.10 29.74 -33.00
CA ARG A 652 25.22 29.00 -33.63
C ARG A 652 24.74 27.89 -34.57
N HIS A 653 23.50 27.44 -34.44
CA HIS A 653 22.99 26.28 -35.18
C HIS A 653 22.22 26.71 -36.44
N LEU A 654 22.63 26.26 -37.62
CA LEU A 654 22.08 26.71 -38.91
C LEU A 654 20.62 26.30 -39.17
N THR A 655 20.26 25.04 -38.89
CA THR A 655 18.94 24.48 -39.26
C THR A 655 17.98 24.28 -38.08
N GLY A 656 18.43 24.55 -36.86
CA GLY A 656 17.75 24.15 -35.62
C GLY A 656 17.58 25.28 -34.61
N SER A 657 17.82 26.54 -35.01
CA SER A 657 17.69 27.71 -34.14
C SER A 657 16.30 27.79 -33.49
N GLY A 658 15.24 27.47 -34.25
CA GLY A 658 13.86 27.49 -33.76
C GLY A 658 13.63 26.52 -32.60
N SER A 659 13.99 25.25 -32.77
CA SER A 659 13.83 24.22 -31.73
C SER A 659 14.65 24.52 -30.46
N LEU A 660 15.86 25.05 -30.61
CA LEU A 660 16.70 25.46 -29.47
C LEU A 660 16.12 26.69 -28.75
N TRP A 661 15.56 27.65 -29.50
CA TRP A 661 14.90 28.82 -28.94
C TRP A 661 13.61 28.46 -28.19
N ASP A 662 12.83 27.53 -28.75
CA ASP A 662 11.63 27.00 -28.10
C ASP A 662 12.01 26.27 -26.81
N ALA A 663 13.04 25.43 -26.84
CA ALA A 663 13.59 24.79 -25.64
C ALA A 663 14.06 25.83 -24.61
N ALA A 664 14.79 26.87 -25.03
CA ALA A 664 15.24 27.95 -24.16
C ALA A 664 14.10 28.72 -23.48
N SER A 665 12.91 28.73 -24.11
CA SER A 665 11.72 29.40 -23.61
C SER A 665 10.85 28.49 -22.74
N ASN A 666 10.72 27.22 -23.11
CA ASN A 666 9.80 26.27 -22.49
C ASN A 666 10.45 25.53 -21.32
N TRP A 667 11.71 25.11 -21.41
CA TRP A 667 12.36 24.32 -20.36
C TRP A 667 12.41 25.04 -19.00
N PRO A 668 12.79 26.33 -18.91
CA PRO A 668 12.75 27.03 -17.61
C PRO A 668 11.33 27.14 -17.04
N ARG A 669 10.31 27.30 -17.90
CA ARG A 669 8.91 27.33 -17.46
C ARG A 669 8.45 25.97 -16.94
N ASP A 670 8.81 24.89 -17.63
CA ASP A 670 8.51 23.53 -17.19
C ASP A 670 9.19 23.20 -15.87
N ILE A 671 10.45 23.57 -15.71
CA ILE A 671 11.21 23.38 -14.45
C ILE A 671 10.56 24.15 -13.30
N ARG A 672 10.20 25.43 -13.50
CA ARG A 672 9.45 26.23 -12.50
C ARG A 672 8.04 25.72 -12.24
N ALA A 673 7.44 25.03 -13.21
CA ALA A 673 6.20 24.30 -13.07
C ALA A 673 6.39 22.90 -12.45
N TRP A 674 7.64 22.46 -12.22
CA TRP A 674 8.03 21.15 -11.71
C TRP A 674 7.60 19.99 -12.61
N ARG A 675 7.68 20.22 -13.92
CA ARG A 675 7.44 19.24 -14.97
C ARG A 675 8.76 18.87 -15.62
N GLU A 676 8.80 17.68 -16.22
CA GLU A 676 9.91 17.31 -17.08
C GLU A 676 10.00 18.29 -18.27
N PRO A 677 11.21 18.73 -18.68
CA PRO A 677 11.37 19.58 -19.84
C PRO A 677 10.74 18.96 -21.10
N SER A 678 9.78 19.67 -21.69
CA SER A 678 9.09 19.24 -22.90
C SER A 678 9.99 19.37 -24.14
N LEU A 679 9.89 18.41 -25.06
CA LEU A 679 10.51 18.56 -26.37
C LEU A 679 9.60 19.43 -27.26
N PRO A 680 10.15 20.36 -28.06
CA PRO A 680 9.35 21.13 -29.01
C PRO A 680 8.60 20.18 -29.97
N PRO A 681 7.37 20.51 -30.40
CA PRO A 681 6.67 19.72 -31.40
C PRO A 681 7.52 19.64 -32.67
N GLY A 682 7.72 18.43 -33.18
CA GLY A 682 8.42 18.24 -34.45
C GLY A 682 7.69 19.00 -35.54
N ARG A 683 8.37 19.91 -36.24
CA ARG A 683 7.86 20.39 -37.52
C ARG A 683 7.91 19.19 -38.46
N GLU A 684 6.75 18.64 -38.80
CA GLU A 684 6.63 17.84 -40.02
C GLU A 684 7.18 18.71 -41.15
N ASN A 685 8.25 18.24 -41.79
CA ASN A 685 8.87 18.95 -42.90
C ASN A 685 7.80 19.18 -43.97
N GLY A 686 7.50 20.45 -44.24
CA GLY A 686 6.74 20.85 -45.41
C GLY A 686 7.62 20.75 -46.65
N ALA A 687 7.09 20.03 -47.65
CA ALA A 687 7.52 19.88 -49.05
C ALA A 687 8.73 18.96 -49.30
#